data_AF-A0A7Y6ID21-F1
#
_entry.id   AF-A0A7Y6ID21-F1
#
_cell.length_a   1.000
_cell.length_b   1.000
_cell.length_c   1.000
_cell.angle_alpha   90.00
_cell.angle_beta   90.00
_cell.angle_gamma   90.00
#
_symmetry.space_group_name_H-M   'P 1'
#
loop_
_entity.id
_entity.type
_entity.pdbx_description
1 polymer ?
#
loop_
_entity_poly.entity_id
_entity_poly.type
_entity_poly.pdbx_seq_one_letter_code
_entity_poly.pdbx_strand_id
1 'polypeptide(L)'
;MTRRLSVILIGLSCLLGVITPARAATPELSAYFSRPSVDGTVDGSLLTRLLGLIDLAEQGSTLRVATYVLELRVVKDKLVAAHDRGVDVRVVSEGSGHDPLLDELATAGVPVTLCSMGCNGPDTDINHHKFFVFSRLTDGRTDVVAQSSQNLSADDSLHQNMLISSGDAGLAAGYRQVFDTLVSRVRTTWKAPFTSSSGKVTVWMEPRDTAYDQSAHGDADLVAAMIKDVGCPGTIRVAQSQFATDRPAVIDALKAKKQQGCVVQVLVAEGNQTVSTAQELAKGGIVVHTFRPGGCHYPAGDTCAPDNLHSKILLVDGPSAAAGGATRRYVYTGSHNLNAGSLTASDDSFVRIDDAGIYAAYDADFAAMLDEMIKFVPSAYPDAALQMAANGPDDQRAPRAAAMRAGYTAVAWEDDRDRASVDGTEVYARIYHDGQPVTGPVKVSMGGVGCATGWNHVQPSAGVDGTGNAYVAWAEDGDCRGEHNIAVRRLSPSGTLSSTIWANDPQWSGDQTRPRIAVRGDGGFTVVWEDAPTTTVRAAGYASLTSRAFAPVQVGAGDRPDVAVDGAGTATVVWQQAPDVYGRRVSATGATVAGPTKININAATQHLAPAVATTPAGDSVVAWSDNVAVTGGDVTTVWRVRTRGLTPSLGSRFAENPVAFGKFAPNTVADGGKSNTVADGGKEYPPLCGKVSLVDRCAVQGSPSVAVDDSGRFVVGWTESDIWNAGRSFEVYARGFNADGTTAGRFPCERMNPNTAGSQSATAVAADATGFHLFYAEDFDVNGYSDVVARTGFTNTGF
;
A
#
# COMPACT_ATOMS: atom_id res chain seq x y z
N MET A 1 -98.88 -29.65 -0.80
CA MET A 1 -98.49 -30.10 -2.15
C MET A 1 -98.80 -28.98 -3.13
N THR A 2 -97.85 -28.10 -3.42
CA THR A 2 -98.10 -26.95 -4.29
C THR A 2 -96.85 -26.72 -5.14
N ARG A 3 -96.88 -27.28 -6.35
CA ARG A 3 -96.02 -26.86 -7.46
C ARG A 3 -96.57 -25.56 -8.02
N ARG A 4 -95.74 -24.54 -8.19
CA ARG A 4 -95.97 -23.49 -9.18
C ARG A 4 -94.69 -23.12 -9.92
N LEU A 5 -94.92 -22.95 -11.22
CA LEU A 5 -94.02 -22.64 -12.32
C LEU A 5 -93.09 -21.46 -12.04
N SER A 6 -91.88 -21.58 -12.59
CA SER A 6 -90.97 -20.49 -12.88
C SER A 6 -91.51 -19.62 -14.03
N VAL A 7 -91.42 -18.30 -13.88
CA VAL A 7 -91.45 -17.31 -14.96
C VAL A 7 -90.14 -16.53 -14.89
N ILE A 8 -89.44 -16.46 -16.02
CA ILE A 8 -88.23 -15.66 -16.23
C ILE A 8 -88.66 -14.28 -16.73
N LEU A 9 -88.16 -13.21 -16.09
CA LEU A 9 -88.12 -11.87 -16.66
C LEU A 9 -86.71 -11.26 -16.47
N ILE A 10 -86.25 -10.61 -17.52
CA ILE A 10 -84.90 -10.11 -17.80
C ILE A 10 -84.59 -8.85 -16.96
N GLY A 11 -83.35 -8.73 -16.48
CA GLY A 11 -82.81 -7.54 -15.83
C GLY A 11 -81.38 -7.25 -16.30
N LEU A 12 -81.25 -6.17 -17.06
CA LEU A 12 -80.03 -5.57 -17.60
C LEU A 12 -79.12 -5.06 -16.46
N SER A 13 -77.84 -5.45 -16.42
CA SER A 13 -76.85 -4.87 -15.50
C SER A 13 -75.59 -4.44 -16.26
N CYS A 14 -75.34 -3.12 -16.25
CA CYS A 14 -74.10 -2.47 -16.66
C CYS A 14 -72.90 -3.03 -15.88
N LEU A 15 -71.87 -3.51 -16.59
CA LEU A 15 -70.53 -3.69 -16.02
C LEU A 15 -69.83 -2.34 -15.95
N LEU A 16 -69.75 -1.75 -14.75
CA LEU A 16 -68.68 -0.83 -14.41
C LEU A 16 -67.42 -1.65 -14.15
N GLY A 17 -66.48 -1.63 -15.10
CA GLY A 17 -65.14 -2.17 -14.91
C GLY A 17 -64.43 -1.41 -13.80
N VAL A 18 -64.11 -2.09 -12.71
CA VAL A 18 -63.22 -1.59 -11.67
C VAL A 18 -61.84 -1.44 -12.29
N ILE A 19 -61.43 -0.20 -12.57
CA ILE A 19 -60.05 0.13 -12.90
C ILE A 19 -59.25 -0.07 -11.61
N THR A 20 -58.52 -1.18 -11.51
CA THR A 20 -57.49 -1.34 -10.49
C THR A 20 -56.34 -0.39 -10.84
N PRO A 21 -55.90 0.50 -9.93
CA PRO A 21 -54.73 1.32 -10.20
C PRO A 21 -53.53 0.40 -10.39
N ALA A 22 -52.86 0.54 -11.53
CA ALA A 22 -51.59 -0.13 -11.79
C ALA A 22 -50.64 0.21 -10.63
N ARG A 23 -50.20 -0.81 -9.90
CA ARG A 23 -49.13 -0.68 -8.90
C ARG A 23 -47.91 -0.14 -9.65
N ALA A 24 -47.46 1.06 -9.30
CA ALA A 24 -46.22 1.61 -9.83
C ALA A 24 -45.11 0.55 -9.67
N ALA A 25 -44.48 0.18 -10.77
CA ALA A 25 -43.38 -0.78 -10.74
C ALA A 25 -42.28 -0.23 -9.82
N THR A 26 -41.81 -1.03 -8.88
CA THR A 26 -40.69 -0.65 -8.02
C THR A 26 -39.46 -0.44 -8.91
N PRO A 27 -38.71 0.66 -8.76
CA PRO A 27 -37.48 0.86 -9.52
C PRO A 27 -36.54 -0.34 -9.45
N GLU A 28 -36.03 -0.75 -10.61
CA GLU A 28 -35.04 -1.83 -10.73
C GLU A 28 -33.65 -1.24 -10.74
N LEU A 29 -32.79 -1.69 -9.81
CA LEU A 29 -31.40 -1.28 -9.68
C LEU A 29 -30.48 -2.42 -10.12
N SER A 30 -29.45 -2.08 -10.88
CA SER A 30 -28.41 -3.03 -11.31
C SER A 30 -27.03 -2.35 -11.31
N ALA A 31 -26.02 -3.09 -10.88
CA ALA A 31 -24.63 -2.65 -10.85
C ALA A 31 -23.79 -3.48 -11.82
N TYR A 32 -22.88 -2.81 -12.53
CA TYR A 32 -21.96 -3.41 -13.48
C TYR A 32 -20.55 -2.88 -13.20
N PHE A 33 -19.55 -3.70 -13.54
CA PHE A 33 -18.14 -3.43 -13.29
C PHE A 33 -17.35 -3.84 -14.51
N SER A 34 -16.31 -3.07 -14.86
CA SER A 34 -15.26 -3.51 -15.80
C SER A 34 -13.98 -3.81 -15.02
N ARG A 35 -13.14 -4.68 -15.58
CA ARG A 35 -11.86 -5.05 -14.97
C ARG A 35 -10.72 -5.09 -16.00
N PRO A 36 -9.50 -4.65 -15.66
CA PRO A 36 -8.33 -4.83 -16.50
C PRO A 36 -8.02 -6.33 -16.69
N SER A 37 -7.79 -6.79 -17.92
CA SER A 37 -7.29 -8.16 -18.12
C SER A 37 -5.77 -8.22 -18.03
N VAL A 38 -5.28 -9.31 -17.45
CA VAL A 38 -3.87 -9.66 -17.31
C VAL A 38 -3.18 -9.80 -18.66
N ASP A 39 -3.89 -10.27 -19.68
CA ASP A 39 -3.35 -10.48 -21.03
C ASP A 39 -3.43 -9.23 -21.92
N GLY A 40 -3.86 -8.09 -21.35
CA GLY A 40 -4.04 -6.84 -22.06
C GLY A 40 -5.33 -6.78 -22.90
N THR A 41 -6.23 -7.76 -22.79
CA THR A 41 -7.57 -7.64 -23.38
C THR A 41 -8.40 -6.58 -22.64
N VAL A 42 -9.04 -5.69 -23.40
CA VAL A 42 -9.89 -4.63 -22.85
C VAL A 42 -11.25 -5.23 -22.48
N ASP A 43 -11.67 -5.06 -21.23
CA ASP A 43 -13.02 -5.41 -20.79
C ASP A 43 -14.02 -4.33 -21.21
N GLY A 44 -14.57 -4.50 -22.41
CA GLY A 44 -15.61 -3.62 -22.94
C GLY A 44 -17.01 -3.86 -22.37
N SER A 45 -17.17 -4.51 -21.21
CA SER A 45 -18.49 -4.86 -20.65
C SER A 45 -19.36 -3.63 -20.36
N LEU A 46 -18.81 -2.60 -19.72
CA LEU A 46 -19.51 -1.34 -19.45
C LEU A 46 -19.87 -0.61 -20.74
N LEU A 47 -18.92 -0.50 -21.67
CA LEU A 47 -19.15 0.11 -22.98
C LEU A 47 -20.25 -0.66 -23.75
N THR A 48 -20.18 -1.99 -23.79
CA THR A 48 -21.18 -2.84 -24.45
C THR A 48 -22.56 -2.62 -23.85
N ARG A 49 -22.65 -2.52 -22.52
CA ARG A 49 -23.92 -2.24 -21.82
C ARG A 49 -24.48 -0.88 -22.21
N LEU A 50 -23.63 0.15 -22.24
CA LEU A 50 -24.02 1.51 -22.65
C LEU A 50 -24.50 1.55 -24.10
N LEU A 51 -23.74 0.98 -25.04
CA LEU A 51 -24.12 0.92 -26.46
C LEU A 51 -25.47 0.20 -26.65
N GLY A 52 -25.70 -0.87 -25.89
CA GLY A 52 -26.98 -1.58 -25.87
C GLY A 52 -28.16 -0.72 -25.39
N LEU A 53 -27.97 0.12 -24.36
CA LEU A 53 -29.00 1.08 -23.94
C LEU A 53 -29.30 2.12 -25.03
N ILE A 54 -28.27 2.62 -25.71
CA ILE A 54 -28.43 3.58 -26.81
C ILE A 54 -29.16 2.94 -28.00
N ASP A 55 -28.87 1.68 -28.33
CA ASP A 55 -29.60 0.92 -29.35
C ASP A 55 -31.08 0.76 -29.01
N LEU A 56 -31.39 0.54 -27.74
CA LEU A 56 -32.75 0.36 -27.26
C LEU A 56 -33.53 1.68 -27.12
N ALA A 57 -32.91 2.86 -27.25
CA ALA A 57 -33.62 4.13 -27.15
C ALA A 57 -34.76 4.22 -28.18
N GLU A 58 -36.00 4.36 -27.69
CA GLU A 58 -37.20 4.22 -28.52
C GLU A 58 -37.47 5.49 -29.35
N GLN A 59 -37.97 5.32 -30.57
CA GLN A 59 -38.44 6.45 -31.39
C GLN A 59 -39.40 7.37 -30.61
N GLY A 60 -39.19 8.69 -30.69
CA GLY A 60 -39.98 9.69 -29.97
C GLY A 60 -39.65 9.82 -28.48
N SER A 61 -38.65 9.09 -27.97
CA SER A 61 -38.12 9.23 -26.60
C SER A 61 -37.01 10.28 -26.53
N THR A 62 -36.50 10.55 -25.32
CA THR A 62 -35.36 11.44 -25.08
C THR A 62 -34.15 10.67 -24.55
N LEU A 63 -32.97 11.14 -24.95
CA LEU A 63 -31.67 10.73 -24.43
C LEU A 63 -30.87 11.98 -24.04
N ARG A 64 -30.41 12.05 -22.79
CA ARG A 64 -29.54 13.11 -22.26
C ARG A 64 -28.22 12.51 -21.83
N VAL A 65 -27.11 13.08 -22.28
CA VAL A 65 -25.76 12.56 -22.04
C VAL A 65 -24.87 13.66 -21.47
N ALA A 66 -24.34 13.47 -20.26
CA ALA A 66 -23.27 14.30 -19.73
C ALA A 66 -22.02 13.42 -19.56
N THR A 67 -20.93 13.80 -20.21
CA THR A 67 -19.65 13.08 -20.18
C THR A 67 -18.49 14.04 -19.96
N TYR A 68 -17.39 13.56 -19.37
CA TYR A 68 -16.14 14.32 -19.29
C TYR A 68 -15.47 14.40 -20.65
N VAL A 69 -15.35 13.26 -21.32
CA VAL A 69 -14.68 13.12 -22.62
C VAL A 69 -15.48 12.20 -23.53
N LEU A 70 -15.37 12.36 -24.86
CA LEU A 70 -15.92 11.46 -25.87
C LEU A 70 -14.89 11.19 -26.98
N GLU A 71 -13.98 10.23 -26.76
CA GLU A 71 -12.98 9.79 -27.76
C GLU A 71 -13.40 8.53 -28.52
N LEU A 72 -14.47 7.87 -28.08
CA LEU A 72 -14.93 6.61 -28.67
C LEU A 72 -15.90 6.84 -29.83
N ARG A 73 -15.38 6.73 -31.07
CA ARG A 73 -16.16 6.84 -32.31
C ARG A 73 -17.42 5.95 -32.33
N VAL A 74 -17.33 4.75 -31.76
CA VAL A 74 -18.47 3.82 -31.68
C VAL A 74 -19.64 4.40 -30.87
N VAL A 75 -19.37 5.15 -29.79
CA VAL A 75 -20.43 5.81 -29.01
C VAL A 75 -21.05 6.92 -29.83
N LYS A 76 -20.23 7.76 -30.48
CA LYS A 76 -20.69 8.82 -31.38
C LYS A 76 -21.62 8.27 -32.47
N ASP A 77 -21.21 7.20 -33.16
CA ASP A 77 -22.00 6.60 -34.24
C ASP A 77 -23.35 6.05 -33.73
N LYS A 78 -23.39 5.48 -32.51
CA LYS A 78 -24.64 5.04 -31.88
C LYS A 78 -25.56 6.20 -31.50
N LEU A 79 -25.02 7.33 -31.04
CA LEU A 79 -25.80 8.53 -30.72
C LEU A 79 -26.43 9.14 -31.99
N VAL A 80 -25.67 9.20 -33.09
CA VAL A 80 -26.20 9.61 -34.41
C VAL A 80 -27.29 8.64 -34.86
N ALA A 81 -27.05 7.32 -34.77
CA ALA A 81 -28.06 6.34 -35.15
C ALA A 81 -29.35 6.45 -34.30
N ALA A 82 -29.26 6.79 -33.01
CA ALA A 82 -30.43 7.05 -32.17
C ALA A 82 -31.17 8.32 -32.61
N HIS A 83 -30.44 9.39 -32.92
CA HIS A 83 -30.99 10.62 -33.46
C HIS A 83 -31.74 10.40 -34.77
N ASP A 84 -31.13 9.67 -35.71
CA ASP A 84 -31.72 9.33 -37.02
C ASP A 84 -33.00 8.47 -36.88
N ARG A 85 -33.09 7.64 -35.82
CA ARG A 85 -34.33 6.91 -35.49
C ARG A 85 -35.44 7.80 -34.94
N GLY A 86 -35.17 9.07 -34.65
CA GLY A 86 -36.11 10.03 -34.08
C GLY A 86 -36.11 10.08 -32.54
N VAL A 87 -35.00 9.71 -31.89
CA VAL A 87 -34.76 9.99 -30.47
C VAL A 87 -34.27 11.44 -30.33
N ASP A 88 -34.80 12.21 -29.38
CA ASP A 88 -34.25 13.53 -29.03
C ASP A 88 -32.99 13.32 -28.18
N VAL A 89 -31.84 13.22 -28.85
CA VAL A 89 -30.51 13.06 -28.24
C VAL A 89 -29.89 14.43 -28.00
N ARG A 90 -29.36 14.67 -26.80
CA ARG A 90 -28.56 15.87 -26.48
C ARG A 90 -27.35 15.51 -25.64
N VAL A 91 -26.22 16.15 -25.92
CA VAL A 91 -24.93 15.87 -25.27
C VAL A 91 -24.34 17.13 -24.65
N VAL A 92 -23.78 16.97 -23.45
CA VAL A 92 -22.95 17.96 -22.76
C VAL A 92 -21.60 17.30 -22.49
N SER A 93 -20.50 17.96 -22.87
CA SER A 93 -19.14 17.45 -22.66
C SER A 93 -18.14 18.57 -22.38
N GLU A 94 -17.07 18.24 -21.68
CA GLU A 94 -15.87 19.08 -21.67
C GLU A 94 -15.12 18.97 -22.99
N GLY A 95 -14.41 20.05 -23.35
CA GLY A 95 -13.40 20.07 -24.40
C GLY A 95 -12.88 21.49 -24.65
N SER A 96 -11.56 21.65 -24.61
CA SER A 96 -10.91 22.93 -24.85
C SER A 96 -10.86 23.26 -26.36
N GLY A 97 -11.91 23.91 -26.84
CA GLY A 97 -11.93 24.62 -28.12
C GLY A 97 -12.17 23.79 -29.39
N HIS A 98 -11.88 22.48 -29.41
CA HIS A 98 -12.26 21.57 -30.50
C HIS A 98 -12.09 20.09 -30.08
N ASP A 99 -13.14 19.29 -30.19
CA ASP A 99 -13.08 17.82 -30.07
C ASP A 99 -13.68 17.25 -31.37
N PRO A 100 -12.86 16.64 -32.24
CA PRO A 100 -13.30 16.19 -33.55
C PRO A 100 -14.55 15.31 -33.54
N LEU A 101 -14.74 14.48 -32.51
CA LEU A 101 -15.93 13.62 -32.43
C LEU A 101 -17.17 14.38 -32.01
N LEU A 102 -17.04 15.37 -31.12
CA LEU A 102 -18.15 16.23 -30.74
C LEU A 102 -18.57 17.18 -31.88
N ASP A 103 -17.61 17.66 -32.67
CA ASP A 103 -17.89 18.45 -33.87
C ASP A 103 -18.54 17.62 -34.98
N GLU A 104 -18.10 16.37 -35.17
CA GLU A 104 -18.78 15.41 -36.06
C GLU A 104 -20.22 15.13 -35.59
N LEU A 105 -20.43 14.96 -34.28
CA LEU A 105 -21.74 14.72 -33.69
C LEU A 105 -22.69 15.92 -33.90
N ALA A 106 -22.19 17.14 -33.69
CA ALA A 106 -22.92 18.37 -33.97
C ALA A 106 -23.26 18.53 -35.46
N THR A 107 -22.30 18.20 -36.35
CA THR A 107 -22.50 18.21 -37.81
C THR A 107 -23.56 17.20 -38.26
N ALA A 108 -23.68 16.08 -37.55
CA ALA A 108 -24.73 15.08 -37.78
C ALA A 108 -26.11 15.48 -37.24
N GLY A 109 -26.27 16.69 -36.68
CA GLY A 109 -27.57 17.22 -36.24
C GLY A 109 -27.91 16.99 -34.77
N VAL A 110 -27.02 16.33 -34.00
CA VAL A 110 -27.22 16.12 -32.56
C VAL A 110 -26.80 17.38 -31.78
N PRO A 111 -27.66 18.00 -30.96
CA PRO A 111 -27.27 19.15 -30.14
C PRO A 111 -26.17 18.81 -29.12
N VAL A 112 -25.05 19.52 -29.22
CA VAL A 112 -23.89 19.39 -28.32
C VAL A 112 -23.64 20.72 -27.59
N THR A 113 -23.47 20.64 -26.27
CA THR A 113 -22.95 21.73 -25.44
C THR A 113 -21.51 21.42 -25.06
N LEU A 114 -20.56 22.13 -25.67
CA LEU A 114 -19.13 21.99 -25.39
C LEU A 114 -18.65 23.06 -24.42
N CYS A 115 -18.01 22.66 -23.33
CA CYS A 115 -17.49 23.57 -22.30
C CYS A 115 -15.97 23.48 -22.23
N SER A 116 -15.28 24.63 -22.21
CA SER A 116 -13.81 24.67 -22.16
C SER A 116 -13.24 24.25 -20.79
N MET A 117 -14.07 24.29 -19.77
CA MET A 117 -13.88 23.82 -18.39
C MET A 117 -15.22 23.16 -17.97
N GLY A 118 -15.54 23.09 -16.69
CA GLY A 118 -16.89 22.70 -16.25
C GLY A 118 -18.03 23.45 -16.95
N CYS A 119 -19.17 22.78 -17.06
CA CYS A 119 -20.35 23.31 -17.75
C CYS A 119 -21.25 24.12 -16.82
N ASN A 120 -21.02 24.09 -15.51
CA ASN A 120 -21.77 24.86 -14.52
C ASN A 120 -21.15 26.26 -14.24
N GLY A 121 -20.90 27.03 -15.31
CA GLY A 121 -20.42 28.42 -15.23
C GLY A 121 -18.89 28.60 -15.37
N PRO A 122 -18.42 29.86 -15.47
CA PRO A 122 -17.05 30.20 -15.89
C PRO A 122 -15.95 29.93 -14.86
N ASP A 123 -16.28 29.74 -13.57
CA ASP A 123 -15.34 29.50 -12.47
C ASP A 123 -15.39 28.03 -12.00
N THR A 124 -15.48 27.11 -12.95
CA THR A 124 -15.49 25.67 -12.71
C THR A 124 -14.15 25.05 -13.08
N ASP A 125 -13.83 23.92 -12.48
CA ASP A 125 -12.65 23.13 -12.82
C ASP A 125 -12.96 22.30 -14.08
N ILE A 126 -13.53 21.10 -13.92
CA ILE A 126 -13.86 20.20 -15.03
C ILE A 126 -15.34 19.78 -15.01
N ASN A 127 -15.90 19.44 -16.18
CA ASN A 127 -17.19 18.74 -16.24
C ASN A 127 -16.93 17.26 -16.10
N HIS A 128 -16.99 16.76 -14.88
CA HIS A 128 -16.54 15.40 -14.58
C HIS A 128 -17.69 14.38 -14.54
N HIS A 129 -18.91 14.74 -14.96
CA HIS A 129 -20.04 13.81 -15.04
C HIS A 129 -19.86 12.71 -16.08
N LYS A 130 -20.43 11.51 -15.81
CA LYS A 130 -20.60 10.40 -16.76
C LYS A 130 -21.96 9.75 -16.56
N PHE A 131 -23.02 10.42 -17.02
CA PHE A 131 -24.38 9.91 -16.89
C PHE A 131 -25.19 9.99 -18.18
N PHE A 132 -26.14 9.06 -18.29
CA PHE A 132 -27.09 8.94 -19.39
C PHE A 132 -28.50 8.81 -18.84
N VAL A 133 -29.45 9.55 -19.40
CA VAL A 133 -30.86 9.47 -19.03
C VAL A 133 -31.71 9.19 -20.26
N PHE A 134 -32.42 8.06 -20.23
CA PHE A 134 -33.32 7.60 -21.27
C PHE A 134 -34.76 7.70 -20.76
N SER A 135 -35.67 8.33 -21.52
CA SER A 135 -37.07 8.36 -21.09
C SER A 135 -37.79 7.04 -21.35
N ARG A 136 -37.47 6.34 -22.45
CA ARG A 136 -38.11 5.07 -22.84
C ARG A 136 -37.21 4.22 -23.74
N LEU A 137 -37.21 2.91 -23.48
CA LEU A 137 -36.49 1.90 -24.24
C LEU A 137 -37.48 0.93 -24.92
N THR A 138 -37.08 0.37 -26.06
CA THR A 138 -37.90 -0.57 -26.86
C THR A 138 -38.17 -1.90 -26.16
N ASP A 139 -37.42 -2.22 -25.09
CA ASP A 139 -37.64 -3.38 -24.24
C ASP A 139 -38.68 -3.15 -23.12
N GLY A 140 -39.30 -1.96 -23.10
CA GLY A 140 -40.37 -1.59 -22.18
C GLY A 140 -39.90 -0.87 -20.92
N ARG A 141 -38.59 -0.73 -20.69
CA ARG A 141 -38.08 0.07 -19.57
C ARG A 141 -38.29 1.56 -19.82
N THR A 142 -38.64 2.31 -18.77
CA THR A 142 -38.80 3.77 -18.79
C THR A 142 -37.89 4.41 -17.74
N ASP A 143 -37.66 5.72 -17.85
CA ASP A 143 -36.95 6.52 -16.84
C ASP A 143 -35.64 5.86 -16.39
N VAL A 144 -34.81 5.51 -17.37
CA VAL A 144 -33.56 4.77 -17.15
C VAL A 144 -32.43 5.76 -16.95
N VAL A 145 -31.73 5.66 -15.83
CA VAL A 145 -30.53 6.44 -15.53
C VAL A 145 -29.34 5.49 -15.45
N ALA A 146 -28.31 5.74 -16.23
CA ALA A 146 -26.99 5.12 -16.06
C ALA A 146 -26.01 6.15 -15.52
N GLN A 147 -25.46 5.91 -14.33
CA GLN A 147 -24.39 6.71 -13.72
C GLN A 147 -23.13 5.85 -13.69
N SER A 148 -22.00 6.37 -14.17
CA SER A 148 -20.74 5.62 -14.24
C SER A 148 -19.55 6.39 -13.67
N SER A 149 -18.48 5.65 -13.38
CA SER A 149 -17.15 6.20 -13.18
C SER A 149 -16.30 6.22 -14.47
N GLN A 150 -16.73 5.52 -15.53
CA GLN A 150 -16.00 5.33 -16.80
C GLN A 150 -15.91 6.61 -17.64
N ASN A 151 -14.70 7.05 -17.99
CA ASN A 151 -14.49 8.00 -19.09
C ASN A 151 -14.74 7.30 -20.43
N LEU A 152 -15.29 8.00 -21.43
CA LEU A 152 -15.37 7.47 -22.80
C LEU A 152 -14.08 7.78 -23.57
N SER A 153 -12.94 7.41 -22.98
CA SER A 153 -11.59 7.58 -23.52
C SER A 153 -11.13 6.34 -24.28
N ALA A 154 -10.07 6.47 -25.09
CA ALA A 154 -9.43 5.33 -25.75
C ALA A 154 -8.75 4.35 -24.75
N ASP A 155 -8.44 4.83 -23.54
CA ASP A 155 -7.91 4.04 -22.43
C ASP A 155 -9.07 3.51 -21.58
N ASP A 156 -9.38 2.21 -21.70
CA ASP A 156 -10.55 1.57 -21.08
C ASP A 156 -10.21 0.28 -20.32
N SER A 157 -8.93 0.03 -20.04
CA SER A 157 -8.49 -1.16 -19.29
C SER A 157 -8.45 -0.90 -17.78
N LEU A 158 -9.54 -0.39 -17.20
CA LEU A 158 -9.59 0.09 -15.82
C LEU A 158 -10.70 -0.59 -15.02
N HIS A 159 -10.48 -0.75 -13.71
CA HIS A 159 -11.56 -1.01 -12.77
C HIS A 159 -12.48 0.18 -12.72
N GLN A 160 -13.74 -0.01 -13.13
CA GLN A 160 -14.75 1.04 -13.16
C GLN A 160 -16.10 0.43 -12.79
N ASN A 161 -17.08 1.28 -12.53
CA ASN A 161 -18.43 0.83 -12.20
C ASN A 161 -19.51 1.65 -12.90
N MET A 162 -20.70 1.06 -13.01
CA MET A 162 -21.91 1.68 -13.53
C MET A 162 -23.12 1.22 -12.73
N LEU A 163 -23.93 2.17 -12.26
CA LEU A 163 -25.25 1.95 -11.71
C LEU A 163 -26.30 2.24 -12.79
N ILE A 164 -27.19 1.29 -13.05
CA ILE A 164 -28.39 1.49 -13.87
C ILE A 164 -29.63 1.40 -12.97
N SER A 165 -30.43 2.47 -12.97
CA SER A 165 -31.78 2.51 -12.39
C SER A 165 -32.81 2.55 -13.52
N SER A 166 -33.87 1.73 -13.45
CA SER A 166 -34.97 1.72 -14.41
C SER A 166 -36.32 1.85 -13.70
N GLY A 167 -37.28 2.54 -14.32
CA GLY A 167 -38.61 2.79 -13.76
C GLY A 167 -38.62 3.85 -12.66
N ASP A 168 -37.62 4.73 -12.59
CA ASP A 168 -37.47 5.73 -11.53
C ASP A 168 -37.65 7.16 -12.05
N ALA A 169 -38.91 7.57 -12.19
CA ALA A 169 -39.24 8.90 -12.69
C ALA A 169 -38.65 10.03 -11.85
N GLY A 170 -38.57 9.86 -10.51
CA GLY A 170 -37.98 10.86 -9.61
C GLY A 170 -36.48 11.04 -9.85
N LEU A 171 -35.74 9.92 -9.95
CA LEU A 171 -34.31 9.96 -10.23
C LEU A 171 -34.04 10.52 -11.63
N ALA A 172 -34.76 10.05 -12.66
CA ALA A 172 -34.61 10.53 -14.03
C ALA A 172 -34.96 12.01 -14.18
N ALA A 173 -35.93 12.53 -13.43
CA ALA A 173 -36.25 13.96 -13.41
C ALA A 173 -35.11 14.78 -12.80
N GLY A 174 -34.52 14.32 -11.69
CA GLY A 174 -33.38 14.99 -11.05
C GLY A 174 -32.16 15.10 -11.97
N TYR A 175 -31.76 14.00 -12.63
CA TYR A 175 -30.65 14.04 -13.59
C TYR A 175 -30.95 14.90 -14.83
N ARG A 176 -32.21 14.93 -15.31
CA ARG A 176 -32.61 15.84 -16.39
C ARG A 176 -32.49 17.31 -15.97
N GLN A 177 -32.87 17.64 -14.74
CA GLN A 177 -32.69 18.99 -14.20
C GLN A 177 -31.20 19.37 -14.14
N VAL A 178 -30.33 18.44 -13.72
CA VAL A 178 -28.89 18.66 -13.72
C VAL A 178 -28.37 18.90 -15.13
N PHE A 179 -28.78 18.07 -16.10
CA PHE A 179 -28.44 18.26 -17.50
C PHE A 179 -28.85 19.64 -18.02
N ASP A 180 -30.09 20.08 -17.74
CA ASP A 180 -30.58 21.38 -18.16
C ASP A 180 -29.78 22.54 -17.51
N THR A 181 -29.34 22.39 -16.25
CA THR A 181 -28.42 23.33 -15.59
C THR A 181 -27.09 23.41 -16.33
N LEU A 182 -26.48 22.28 -16.69
CA LEU A 182 -25.21 22.25 -17.43
C LEU A 182 -25.34 22.90 -18.81
N VAL A 183 -26.46 22.68 -19.51
CA VAL A 183 -26.76 23.35 -20.80
C VAL A 183 -26.91 24.86 -20.61
N SER A 184 -27.48 25.31 -19.49
CA SER A 184 -27.68 26.74 -19.20
C SER A 184 -26.38 27.50 -18.93
N ARG A 185 -25.32 26.80 -18.51
CA ARG A 185 -24.03 27.37 -18.09
C ARG A 185 -24.12 28.39 -16.96
N VAL A 186 -25.18 28.30 -16.15
CA VAL A 186 -25.37 29.16 -14.98
C VAL A 186 -24.77 28.48 -13.76
N ARG A 187 -23.83 29.17 -13.11
CA ARG A 187 -23.18 28.70 -11.89
C ARG A 187 -24.20 28.39 -10.81
N THR A 188 -24.22 27.12 -10.40
CA THR A 188 -25.08 26.58 -9.36
C THR A 188 -24.22 25.88 -8.32
N THR A 189 -24.23 26.38 -7.09
CA THR A 189 -23.69 25.67 -5.93
C THR A 189 -24.79 24.80 -5.33
N TRP A 190 -24.57 23.50 -5.27
CA TRP A 190 -25.60 22.54 -4.93
C TRP A 190 -25.76 22.38 -3.42
N LYS A 191 -27.02 22.40 -2.96
CA LYS A 191 -27.41 22.27 -1.54
C LYS A 191 -28.11 20.93 -1.29
N ALA A 192 -29.42 20.87 -1.46
CA ALA A 192 -30.18 19.65 -1.19
C ALA A 192 -29.94 18.58 -2.27
N PRO A 193 -29.92 17.29 -1.89
CA PRO A 193 -29.92 16.19 -2.86
C PRO A 193 -31.30 16.02 -3.50
N PHE A 194 -31.35 15.25 -4.58
CA PHE A 194 -32.59 14.63 -5.05
C PHE A 194 -32.56 13.12 -4.77
N THR A 195 -33.75 12.53 -4.57
CA THR A 195 -33.90 11.13 -4.18
C THR A 195 -34.86 10.43 -5.14
N SER A 196 -34.51 9.20 -5.49
CA SER A 196 -35.36 8.23 -6.20
C SER A 196 -36.78 8.13 -5.64
N SER A 197 -37.73 7.75 -6.50
CA SER A 197 -39.11 7.46 -6.06
C SER A 197 -39.20 6.30 -5.05
N SER A 198 -38.20 5.40 -5.04
CA SER A 198 -38.10 4.31 -4.07
C SER A 198 -37.51 4.73 -2.72
N GLY A 199 -36.86 5.90 -2.64
CA GLY A 199 -36.07 6.31 -1.47
C GLY A 199 -34.70 5.64 -1.36
N LYS A 200 -34.37 4.68 -2.23
CA LYS A 200 -33.13 3.89 -2.14
C LYS A 200 -31.89 4.62 -2.66
N VAL A 201 -32.04 5.45 -3.68
CA VAL A 201 -30.95 6.22 -4.28
C VAL A 201 -31.10 7.70 -3.95
N THR A 202 -30.06 8.31 -3.40
CA THR A 202 -29.95 9.76 -3.12
C THR A 202 -28.73 10.31 -3.84
N VAL A 203 -28.87 11.42 -4.54
CA VAL A 203 -27.80 12.02 -5.35
C VAL A 203 -27.54 13.45 -4.89
N TRP A 204 -26.29 13.73 -4.54
CA TRP A 204 -25.77 15.08 -4.38
C TRP A 204 -24.92 15.41 -5.59
N MET A 205 -25.15 16.60 -6.14
CA MET A 205 -24.26 17.14 -7.17
C MET A 205 -23.22 18.03 -6.53
N GLU A 206 -22.08 18.10 -7.19
CA GLU A 206 -20.97 18.99 -6.91
C GLU A 206 -20.91 20.08 -7.98
N PRO A 207 -20.42 21.29 -7.64
CA PRO A 207 -19.78 21.63 -6.37
C PRO A 207 -20.76 21.99 -5.25
N ARG A 208 -20.32 21.69 -4.02
CA ARG A 208 -21.12 21.78 -2.80
C ARG A 208 -21.14 23.17 -2.20
N ASP A 209 -22.28 23.53 -1.59
CA ASP A 209 -22.34 24.62 -0.63
C ASP A 209 -21.87 24.06 0.73
N THR A 210 -20.59 24.22 1.02
CA THR A 210 -19.97 23.64 2.22
C THR A 210 -20.49 24.26 3.52
N ALA A 211 -21.01 25.50 3.48
CA ALA A 211 -21.68 26.11 4.63
C ALA A 211 -23.05 25.46 4.88
N TYR A 212 -23.79 25.15 3.82
CA TYR A 212 -25.00 24.35 3.92
C TYR A 212 -24.69 22.95 4.47
N ASP A 213 -23.67 22.27 3.95
CA ASP A 213 -23.30 20.92 4.42
C ASP A 213 -22.90 20.91 5.89
N GLN A 214 -22.12 21.90 6.33
CA GLN A 214 -21.79 22.07 7.75
C GLN A 214 -23.04 22.18 8.62
N SER A 215 -24.07 22.89 8.15
CA SER A 215 -25.33 23.07 8.89
C SER A 215 -26.25 21.86 8.84
N ALA A 216 -26.31 21.16 7.71
CA ALA A 216 -27.25 20.08 7.45
C ALA A 216 -26.72 18.71 7.89
N HIS A 217 -25.40 18.52 7.83
CA HIS A 217 -24.73 17.23 8.02
C HIS A 217 -23.68 17.26 9.14
N GLY A 218 -23.39 18.44 9.72
CA GLY A 218 -22.44 18.59 10.82
C GLY A 218 -20.97 18.62 10.38
N ASP A 219 -20.71 18.60 9.08
CA ASP A 219 -19.37 18.74 8.49
C ASP A 219 -19.46 19.49 7.16
N ALA A 220 -18.50 20.37 6.90
CA ALA A 220 -18.38 21.10 5.65
C ALA A 220 -18.04 20.19 4.45
N ASP A 221 -17.46 19.01 4.70
CA ASP A 221 -17.23 17.97 3.72
C ASP A 221 -18.28 16.86 3.86
N LEU A 222 -19.12 16.74 2.83
CA LEU A 222 -20.21 15.77 2.80
C LEU A 222 -19.70 14.31 2.93
N VAL A 223 -18.56 13.96 2.33
CA VAL A 223 -18.00 12.60 2.42
C VAL A 223 -17.53 12.33 3.84
N ALA A 224 -16.87 13.31 4.47
CA ALA A 224 -16.46 13.21 5.88
C ALA A 224 -17.67 13.05 6.80
N ALA A 225 -18.78 13.77 6.55
CA ALA A 225 -20.03 13.59 7.29
C ALA A 225 -20.57 12.15 7.18
N MET A 226 -20.58 11.57 5.98
CA MET A 226 -21.04 10.18 5.77
C MET A 226 -20.16 9.17 6.49
N ILE A 227 -18.84 9.37 6.52
CA ILE A 227 -17.91 8.52 7.28
C ILE A 227 -18.14 8.68 8.78
N LYS A 228 -18.38 9.90 9.27
CA LYS A 228 -18.62 10.19 10.70
C LYS A 228 -19.91 9.56 11.22
N ASP A 229 -20.93 9.41 10.38
CA ASP A 229 -22.21 8.78 10.71
C ASP A 229 -22.11 7.30 11.13
N VAL A 230 -21.05 6.60 10.70
CA VAL A 230 -20.84 5.17 10.94
C VAL A 230 -20.43 4.91 12.39
N GLY A 231 -21.23 4.17 13.16
CA GLY A 231 -20.88 3.68 14.48
C GLY A 231 -19.91 2.50 14.43
N CYS A 232 -19.10 2.33 15.48
CA CYS A 232 -18.22 1.17 15.66
C CYS A 232 -18.76 0.22 16.74
N PRO A 233 -18.63 -1.12 16.59
CA PRO A 233 -17.96 -1.82 15.48
C PRO A 233 -18.74 -1.70 14.16
N GLY A 234 -18.00 -1.45 13.08
CA GLY A 234 -18.52 -1.24 11.73
C GLY A 234 -17.38 -1.34 10.70
N THR A 235 -17.71 -1.42 9.43
CA THR A 235 -16.78 -1.56 8.31
C THR A 235 -16.90 -0.39 7.34
N ILE A 236 -15.76 0.18 6.95
CA ILE A 236 -15.64 1.25 5.97
C ILE A 236 -14.63 0.81 4.91
N ARG A 237 -15.03 0.79 3.64
CA ARG A 237 -14.18 0.41 2.51
C ARG A 237 -14.15 1.54 1.48
N VAL A 238 -12.98 1.99 1.07
CA VAL A 238 -12.81 3.10 0.12
C VAL A 238 -12.01 2.60 -1.08
N ALA A 239 -12.52 2.76 -2.30
CA ALA A 239 -11.75 2.56 -3.53
C ALA A 239 -11.82 3.82 -4.38
N GLN A 240 -10.68 4.46 -4.63
CA GLN A 240 -10.64 5.77 -5.28
C GLN A 240 -9.54 5.92 -6.32
N SER A 241 -9.93 6.46 -7.47
CA SER A 241 -9.03 6.83 -8.56
C SER A 241 -8.13 8.01 -8.20
N GLN A 242 -8.65 8.95 -7.42
CA GLN A 242 -7.84 10.01 -6.82
C GLN A 242 -8.33 10.25 -5.39
N PHE A 243 -7.37 10.26 -4.47
CA PHE A 243 -7.59 10.67 -3.10
C PHE A 243 -6.38 11.51 -2.69
N ALA A 244 -6.59 12.80 -2.49
CA ALA A 244 -5.54 13.78 -2.24
C ALA A 244 -5.57 14.30 -0.79
N THR A 245 -4.40 14.74 -0.32
CA THR A 245 -4.21 15.29 1.03
C THR A 245 -4.85 16.67 1.23
N ASP A 246 -5.27 17.32 0.14
CA ASP A 246 -6.02 18.58 0.15
C ASP A 246 -7.49 18.44 0.60
N ARG A 247 -7.94 17.20 0.86
CA ARG A 247 -9.24 16.89 1.46
C ARG A 247 -9.10 16.26 2.87
N PRO A 248 -8.49 16.97 3.83
CA PRO A 248 -8.06 16.40 5.12
C PRO A 248 -9.20 15.91 6.00
N ALA A 249 -10.39 16.52 5.92
CA ALA A 249 -11.55 16.12 6.74
C ALA A 249 -11.96 14.65 6.52
N VAL A 250 -11.80 14.14 5.29
CA VAL A 250 -12.08 12.73 4.96
C VAL A 250 -11.02 11.81 5.56
N ILE A 251 -9.74 12.18 5.43
CA ILE A 251 -8.62 11.44 6.01
C ILE A 251 -8.78 11.35 7.54
N ASP A 252 -9.07 12.48 8.20
CA ASP A 252 -9.25 12.55 9.64
C ASP A 252 -10.45 11.73 10.12
N ALA A 253 -11.55 11.74 9.36
CA ALA A 253 -12.72 10.92 9.67
C ALA A 253 -12.38 9.42 9.61
N LEU A 254 -11.64 8.96 8.60
CA LEU A 254 -11.20 7.56 8.49
C LEU A 254 -10.27 7.16 9.64
N LYS A 255 -9.26 7.99 9.95
CA LYS A 255 -8.33 7.78 11.08
C LYS A 255 -9.11 7.67 12.40
N ALA A 256 -10.06 8.57 12.64
CA ALA A 256 -10.88 8.56 13.84
C ALA A 256 -11.74 7.28 13.95
N LYS A 257 -12.32 6.78 12.84
CA LYS A 257 -13.09 5.53 12.85
C LYS A 257 -12.22 4.31 13.11
N LYS A 258 -11.01 4.25 12.56
CA LYS A 258 -10.03 3.20 12.89
C LYS A 258 -9.72 3.19 14.39
N GLN A 259 -9.48 4.35 15.00
CA GLN A 259 -9.23 4.48 16.44
C GLN A 259 -10.45 4.12 17.31
N GLN A 260 -11.66 4.35 16.81
CA GLN A 260 -12.92 3.96 17.47
C GLN A 260 -13.23 2.46 17.35
N GLY A 261 -12.40 1.68 16.64
CA GLY A 261 -12.53 0.23 16.51
C GLY A 261 -13.31 -0.25 15.29
N CYS A 262 -13.55 0.62 14.29
CA CYS A 262 -14.07 0.19 13.00
C CYS A 262 -12.97 -0.47 12.15
N VAL A 263 -13.37 -1.40 11.29
CA VAL A 263 -12.52 -1.93 10.22
C VAL A 263 -12.50 -0.90 9.09
N VAL A 264 -11.32 -0.43 8.71
CA VAL A 264 -11.13 0.56 7.63
C VAL A 264 -10.17 -0.02 6.60
N GLN A 265 -10.61 -0.14 5.35
CA GLN A 265 -9.82 -0.62 4.21
C GLN A 265 -9.81 0.43 3.11
N VAL A 266 -8.64 0.76 2.57
CA VAL A 266 -8.49 1.79 1.54
C VAL A 266 -7.70 1.26 0.36
N LEU A 267 -8.30 1.37 -0.84
CA LEU A 267 -7.74 1.06 -2.15
C LEU A 267 -7.61 2.38 -2.92
N VAL A 268 -6.41 2.69 -3.41
CA VAL A 268 -6.18 3.93 -4.15
C VAL A 268 -5.28 3.70 -5.37
N ALA A 269 -5.56 4.45 -6.43
CA ALA A 269 -4.78 4.43 -7.67
C ALA A 269 -3.45 5.18 -7.49
N GLU A 270 -2.34 4.67 -8.01
CA GLU A 270 -0.98 5.21 -7.92
C GLU A 270 -0.69 6.40 -8.85
N GLY A 271 -0.75 7.59 -8.27
CA GLY A 271 -0.21 8.82 -8.87
C GLY A 271 0.39 9.77 -7.84
N ASN A 272 0.90 10.92 -8.31
CA ASN A 272 1.60 11.92 -7.47
C ASN A 272 0.81 12.38 -6.24
N GLN A 273 -0.53 12.33 -6.27
CA GLN A 273 -1.38 12.74 -5.13
C GLN A 273 -1.65 11.60 -4.13
N THR A 274 -1.50 10.34 -4.55
CA THR A 274 -1.96 9.18 -3.78
C THR A 274 -0.94 8.69 -2.77
N VAL A 275 0.35 8.76 -3.10
CA VAL A 275 1.42 8.36 -2.18
C VAL A 275 1.32 9.19 -0.89
N SER A 276 1.11 10.50 -1.01
CA SER A 276 0.90 11.39 0.15
C SER A 276 -0.34 11.07 0.97
N THR A 277 -1.44 10.69 0.32
CA THR A 277 -2.65 10.29 1.05
C THR A 277 -2.51 8.93 1.74
N ALA A 278 -1.86 7.97 1.08
CA ALA A 278 -1.54 6.69 1.67
C ALA A 278 -0.61 6.85 2.89
N GLN A 279 0.39 7.74 2.77
CA GLN A 279 1.25 8.16 3.87
C GLN A 279 0.41 8.72 5.03
N GLU A 280 -0.47 9.67 4.74
CA GLU A 280 -1.32 10.26 5.76
C GLU A 280 -2.21 9.23 6.46
N LEU A 281 -2.89 8.36 5.72
CA LEU A 281 -3.75 7.32 6.31
C LEU A 281 -2.95 6.32 7.17
N ALA A 282 -1.74 5.95 6.75
CA ALA A 282 -0.85 5.06 7.49
C ALA A 282 -0.47 5.63 8.87
N LYS A 283 -0.34 6.96 9.02
CA LYS A 283 -0.15 7.63 10.33
C LYS A 283 -1.26 7.32 11.33
N GLY A 284 -2.47 7.00 10.85
CA GLY A 284 -3.61 6.58 11.68
C GLY A 284 -3.74 5.07 11.89
N GLY A 285 -2.77 4.27 11.44
CA GLY A 285 -2.81 2.81 11.50
C GLY A 285 -3.77 2.16 10.48
N ILE A 286 -4.11 2.88 9.41
CA ILE A 286 -4.91 2.33 8.30
C ILE A 286 -3.98 1.70 7.28
N VAL A 287 -4.27 0.46 6.89
CA VAL A 287 -3.59 -0.21 5.78
C VAL A 287 -4.19 0.28 4.46
N VAL A 288 -3.31 0.72 3.56
CA VAL A 288 -3.67 1.21 2.23
C VAL A 288 -3.09 0.26 1.19
N HIS A 289 -3.91 -0.14 0.22
CA HIS A 289 -3.52 -1.01 -0.88
C HIS A 289 -3.48 -0.21 -2.19
N THR A 290 -2.47 -0.51 -3.01
CA THR A 290 -2.20 0.12 -4.33
C THR A 290 -1.89 -0.99 -5.36
N PHE A 291 -1.51 -0.71 -6.62
CA PHE A 291 -1.15 -1.78 -7.59
C PHE A 291 0.34 -2.16 -7.64
N ARG A 292 1.24 -1.27 -7.22
CA ARG A 292 2.70 -1.42 -7.17
C ARG A 292 3.16 -1.15 -5.74
N PRO A 293 3.48 -2.21 -4.98
CA PRO A 293 3.93 -2.04 -3.60
C PRO A 293 5.18 -1.17 -3.52
N GLY A 294 6.03 -1.12 -4.54
CA GLY A 294 7.19 -0.23 -4.59
C GLY A 294 6.94 1.19 -5.12
N GLY A 295 5.73 1.65 -5.41
CA GLY A 295 5.48 2.96 -6.05
C GLY A 295 6.10 3.10 -7.47
N CYS A 296 5.93 4.24 -8.11
CA CYS A 296 6.59 4.55 -9.39
C CYS A 296 8.02 5.06 -9.17
N HIS A 297 8.92 4.91 -10.15
CA HIS A 297 10.23 5.57 -10.19
C HIS A 297 10.13 6.72 -11.20
N TYR A 298 10.23 7.98 -10.78
CA TYR A 298 10.46 9.08 -11.73
C TYR A 298 11.36 10.19 -11.17
N PRO A 299 12.24 10.75 -12.02
CA PRO A 299 12.71 12.12 -11.89
C PRO A 299 11.53 13.11 -11.92
N ALA A 300 11.67 14.27 -11.31
CA ALA A 300 10.61 15.29 -11.27
C ALA A 300 10.09 15.64 -12.69
N GLY A 301 8.85 15.29 -13.01
CA GLY A 301 8.13 15.76 -14.21
C GLY A 301 7.34 14.73 -15.02
N ASP A 302 7.56 13.42 -14.84
CA ASP A 302 6.88 12.38 -15.62
C ASP A 302 5.70 11.73 -14.86
N THR A 303 4.63 11.37 -15.58
CA THR A 303 3.48 10.63 -15.05
C THR A 303 3.60 9.13 -15.31
N CYS A 304 3.18 8.32 -14.35
CA CYS A 304 3.15 6.86 -14.49
C CYS A 304 2.25 6.42 -15.66
N ALA A 305 2.61 5.32 -16.33
CA ALA A 305 1.69 4.54 -17.14
C ALA A 305 0.41 4.20 -16.32
N PRO A 306 -0.77 4.15 -16.98
CA PRO A 306 -2.07 4.31 -16.33
C PRO A 306 -2.31 3.31 -15.21
N ASP A 307 -2.82 3.85 -14.10
CA ASP A 307 -3.35 3.08 -12.99
C ASP A 307 -4.49 2.19 -13.41
N ASN A 308 -4.59 1.00 -12.83
CA ASN A 308 -5.69 0.08 -13.12
C ASN A 308 -7.00 0.43 -12.37
N LEU A 309 -7.08 1.49 -11.54
CA LEU A 309 -8.27 1.86 -10.77
C LEU A 309 -8.86 3.21 -11.19
N HIS A 310 -10.09 3.16 -11.68
CA HIS A 310 -10.91 4.34 -11.97
C HIS A 310 -12.32 4.26 -11.35
N SER A 311 -12.55 3.31 -10.44
CA SER A 311 -13.74 3.22 -9.58
C SER A 311 -13.68 4.29 -8.49
N LYS A 312 -14.86 4.79 -8.12
CA LYS A 312 -15.09 5.77 -7.05
C LYS A 312 -16.11 5.14 -6.11
N ILE A 313 -15.66 4.54 -5.01
CA ILE A 313 -16.48 3.72 -4.12
C ILE A 313 -16.17 4.07 -2.66
N LEU A 314 -17.22 4.24 -1.87
CA LEU A 314 -17.19 4.18 -0.42
C LEU A 314 -18.30 3.23 0.05
N LEU A 315 -17.96 2.16 0.74
CA LEU A 315 -18.90 1.21 1.34
C LEU A 315 -18.92 1.38 2.84
N VAL A 316 -20.12 1.33 3.41
CA VAL A 316 -20.35 1.38 4.84
C VAL A 316 -21.24 0.21 5.23
N ASP A 317 -20.80 -0.60 6.20
CA ASP A 317 -21.64 -1.56 6.93
C ASP A 317 -21.48 -1.34 8.43
N GLY A 318 -22.48 -0.76 9.07
CA GLY A 318 -22.46 -0.51 10.50
C GLY A 318 -23.67 0.27 11.02
N PRO A 319 -23.79 0.45 12.34
CA PRO A 319 -24.79 1.34 12.93
C PRO A 319 -24.68 2.75 12.32
N SER A 320 -25.81 3.40 12.03
CA SER A 320 -25.85 4.79 11.55
C SER A 320 -26.49 5.70 12.59
N ALA A 321 -25.82 6.78 12.97
CA ALA A 321 -26.37 7.75 13.91
C ALA A 321 -27.62 8.44 13.35
N ALA A 322 -27.58 8.82 12.06
CA ALA A 322 -28.70 9.39 11.32
C ALA A 322 -29.90 8.43 11.22
N ALA A 323 -29.67 7.12 11.27
CA ALA A 323 -30.71 6.10 11.32
C ALA A 323 -31.09 5.67 12.75
N GLY A 324 -30.75 6.46 13.78
CA GLY A 324 -31.09 6.17 15.18
C GLY A 324 -30.40 4.92 15.73
N GLY A 325 -29.20 4.60 15.22
CA GLY A 325 -28.40 3.43 15.59
C GLY A 325 -28.71 2.16 14.79
N ALA A 326 -29.67 2.20 13.85
CA ALA A 326 -29.93 1.06 12.97
C ALA A 326 -28.71 0.76 12.09
N THR A 327 -28.39 -0.52 11.90
CA THR A 327 -27.36 -0.95 10.96
C THR A 327 -27.77 -0.62 9.53
N ARG A 328 -26.88 0.03 8.79
CA ARG A 328 -27.05 0.41 7.39
C ARG A 328 -25.92 -0.12 6.54
N ARG A 329 -26.27 -0.49 5.32
CA ARG A 329 -25.37 -0.91 4.25
C ARG A 329 -25.49 0.05 3.09
N TYR A 330 -24.62 1.06 3.09
CA TYR A 330 -24.63 2.09 2.07
C TYR A 330 -23.50 1.89 1.08
N VAL A 331 -23.84 2.01 -0.21
CA VAL A 331 -22.87 2.23 -1.28
C VAL A 331 -22.86 3.71 -1.60
N TYR A 332 -21.67 4.29 -1.67
CA TYR A 332 -21.44 5.61 -2.20
C TYR A 332 -20.58 5.50 -3.46
N THR A 333 -21.00 6.13 -4.54
CA THR A 333 -20.30 6.10 -5.84
C THR A 333 -20.58 7.35 -6.67
N GLY A 334 -20.26 7.34 -7.96
CA GLY A 334 -20.50 8.43 -8.90
C GLY A 334 -19.24 8.78 -9.69
N SER A 335 -19.07 10.06 -9.96
CA SER A 335 -17.93 10.58 -10.72
C SER A 335 -16.85 11.22 -9.85
N HIS A 336 -17.21 11.69 -8.65
CA HIS A 336 -16.34 12.53 -7.82
C HIS A 336 -15.04 11.85 -7.35
N ASN A 337 -13.93 12.59 -7.41
CA ASN A 337 -12.68 12.24 -6.77
C ASN A 337 -12.66 12.74 -5.31
N LEU A 338 -11.78 12.19 -4.47
CA LEU A 338 -11.57 12.69 -3.11
C LEU A 338 -10.45 13.74 -3.08
N ASN A 339 -10.68 14.87 -3.74
CA ASN A 339 -9.82 16.05 -3.72
C ASN A 339 -10.64 17.34 -3.52
N ALA A 340 -9.98 18.47 -3.27
CA ALA A 340 -10.65 19.75 -3.05
C ALA A 340 -11.42 20.27 -4.29
N GLY A 341 -10.90 19.96 -5.49
CA GLY A 341 -11.49 20.32 -6.78
C GLY A 341 -12.88 19.73 -6.99
N SER A 342 -13.07 18.43 -6.76
CA SER A 342 -14.39 17.78 -6.82
C SER A 342 -15.37 18.41 -5.83
N LEU A 343 -14.96 18.65 -4.57
CA LEU A 343 -15.86 19.21 -3.56
C LEU A 343 -16.40 20.60 -3.92
N THR A 344 -15.56 21.49 -4.49
CA THR A 344 -15.85 22.94 -4.57
C THR A 344 -15.84 23.55 -5.96
N ALA A 345 -15.31 22.86 -6.98
CA ALA A 345 -15.11 23.43 -8.31
C ALA A 345 -15.69 22.59 -9.46
N SER A 346 -15.50 21.28 -9.48
CA SER A 346 -15.89 20.38 -10.58
C SER A 346 -17.39 20.08 -10.61
N ASP A 347 -17.89 19.77 -11.79
CA ASP A 347 -19.25 19.24 -11.96
C ASP A 347 -19.22 17.73 -11.79
N ASP A 348 -19.62 17.29 -10.61
CA ASP A 348 -19.46 15.92 -10.16
C ASP A 348 -20.74 15.38 -9.50
N SER A 349 -20.80 14.07 -9.33
CA SER A 349 -21.92 13.36 -8.73
C SER A 349 -21.45 12.46 -7.59
N PHE A 350 -22.16 12.58 -6.47
CA PHE A 350 -22.02 11.72 -5.29
C PHE A 350 -23.35 11.02 -5.02
N VAL A 351 -23.37 9.70 -5.23
CA VAL A 351 -24.58 8.88 -5.22
C VAL A 351 -24.53 7.93 -4.04
N ARG A 352 -25.51 8.00 -3.13
CA ARG A 352 -25.73 6.99 -2.09
C ARG A 352 -26.83 6.02 -2.50
N ILE A 353 -26.62 4.74 -2.22
CA ILE A 353 -27.56 3.65 -2.50
C ILE A 353 -27.80 2.84 -1.21
N ASP A 354 -29.06 2.73 -0.80
CA ASP A 354 -29.56 1.91 0.31
C ASP A 354 -30.31 0.70 -0.28
N ASP A 355 -29.56 -0.25 -0.81
CA ASP A 355 -30.09 -1.51 -1.33
C ASP A 355 -29.10 -2.65 -1.06
N ALA A 356 -29.57 -3.71 -0.39
CA ALA A 356 -28.73 -4.82 0.03
C ALA A 356 -28.13 -5.61 -1.14
N GLY A 357 -28.84 -5.72 -2.26
CA GLY A 357 -28.35 -6.42 -3.45
C GLY A 357 -27.25 -5.63 -4.14
N ILE A 358 -27.42 -4.30 -4.25
CA ILE A 358 -26.39 -3.41 -4.80
C ILE A 358 -25.18 -3.35 -3.87
N TYR A 359 -25.38 -3.27 -2.56
CA TYR A 359 -24.28 -3.36 -1.60
C TYR A 359 -23.46 -4.63 -1.78
N ALA A 360 -24.13 -5.79 -1.84
CA ALA A 360 -23.43 -7.07 -2.04
C ALA A 360 -22.64 -7.12 -3.35
N ALA A 361 -23.15 -6.52 -4.44
CA ALA A 361 -22.45 -6.45 -5.71
C ALA A 361 -21.18 -5.58 -5.65
N TYR A 362 -21.28 -4.38 -5.06
CA TYR A 362 -20.13 -3.49 -4.88
C TYR A 362 -19.13 -4.04 -3.86
N ASP A 363 -19.58 -4.74 -2.82
CA ASP A 363 -18.72 -5.39 -1.85
C ASP A 363 -17.94 -6.55 -2.47
N ALA A 364 -18.59 -7.34 -3.34
CA ALA A 364 -17.93 -8.37 -4.12
C ALA A 364 -16.93 -7.79 -5.14
N ASP A 365 -17.24 -6.67 -5.77
CA ASP A 365 -16.29 -5.99 -6.66
C ASP A 365 -15.13 -5.35 -5.90
N PHE A 366 -15.38 -4.76 -4.72
CA PHE A 366 -14.32 -4.28 -3.83
C PHE A 366 -13.43 -5.43 -3.36
N ALA A 367 -14.00 -6.56 -2.96
CA ALA A 367 -13.24 -7.74 -2.56
C ALA A 367 -12.40 -8.25 -3.75
N ALA A 368 -12.98 -8.31 -4.95
CA ALA A 368 -12.22 -8.68 -6.13
C ALA A 368 -11.14 -7.65 -6.50
N MET A 369 -11.39 -6.35 -6.36
CA MET A 369 -10.37 -5.33 -6.50
C MET A 369 -9.30 -5.48 -5.43
N LEU A 370 -9.64 -5.83 -4.20
CA LEU A 370 -8.66 -6.12 -3.14
C LEU A 370 -7.85 -7.39 -3.48
N ASP A 371 -8.48 -8.37 -4.13
CA ASP A 371 -7.81 -9.58 -4.65
C ASP A 371 -6.94 -9.28 -5.90
N GLU A 372 -7.28 -8.23 -6.67
CA GLU A 372 -6.61 -7.81 -7.92
C GLU A 372 -5.56 -6.68 -7.71
N MET A 373 -5.74 -5.83 -6.69
CA MET A 373 -4.88 -4.71 -6.31
C MET A 373 -3.65 -5.25 -5.59
N ILE A 374 -2.55 -5.10 -6.33
CA ILE A 374 -1.36 -5.92 -6.36
C ILE A 374 -1.59 -7.32 -6.96
N LYS A 375 -1.73 -7.36 -8.28
CA LYS A 375 -1.07 -8.38 -9.10
C LYS A 375 0.45 -8.19 -9.08
N PHE A 376 1.01 -8.69 -8.00
CA PHE A 376 2.31 -9.33 -7.91
C PHE A 376 2.00 -10.81 -7.64
N VAL A 377 1.53 -11.53 -8.66
CA VAL A 377 0.81 -12.84 -8.59
C VAL A 377 0.08 -13.07 -7.23
N PRO A 378 -1.18 -12.63 -7.10
CA PRO A 378 -1.97 -12.65 -5.86
C PRO A 378 -2.26 -14.04 -5.27
N SER A 379 -1.95 -15.13 -5.97
CA SER A 379 -1.93 -16.44 -5.31
C SER A 379 -0.77 -16.59 -4.31
N ALA A 380 0.19 -15.65 -4.28
CA ALA A 380 1.40 -15.76 -3.49
C ALA A 380 1.43 -14.89 -2.21
N TYR A 381 0.87 -13.66 -2.18
CA TYR A 381 1.07 -12.70 -1.07
C TYR A 381 -0.16 -11.83 -0.69
N PRO A 382 -1.31 -12.42 -0.31
CA PRO A 382 -2.56 -11.67 -0.04
C PRO A 382 -2.50 -10.71 1.16
N ASP A 383 -1.52 -10.88 2.05
CA ASP A 383 -1.47 -10.14 3.32
C ASP A 383 -0.55 -8.90 3.27
N ALA A 384 0.02 -8.56 2.10
CA ALA A 384 1.05 -7.53 1.99
C ALA A 384 0.52 -6.11 2.28
N ALA A 385 1.22 -5.35 3.14
CA ALA A 385 0.82 -4.02 3.60
C ALA A 385 2.00 -3.05 3.78
N LEU A 386 1.73 -1.76 3.58
CA LEU A 386 2.63 -0.63 3.92
C LEU A 386 2.14 0.03 5.22
N GLN A 387 3.03 0.17 6.20
CA GLN A 387 2.72 0.77 7.51
C GLN A 387 3.89 1.62 8.04
N MET A 388 3.60 2.48 9.01
CA MET A 388 4.61 3.28 9.72
C MET A 388 4.83 2.74 11.12
N ALA A 389 6.09 2.47 11.47
CA ALA A 389 6.49 2.07 12.82
C ALA A 389 6.65 3.27 13.74
N ALA A 390 7.23 4.36 13.23
CA ALA A 390 7.41 5.64 13.90
C ALA A 390 7.07 6.78 12.93
N ASN A 391 6.69 7.93 13.50
CA ASN A 391 6.38 9.16 12.76
C ASN A 391 6.44 10.35 13.71
N GLY A 392 7.20 11.37 13.37
CA GLY A 392 7.38 12.51 14.24
C GLY A 392 8.28 13.59 13.66
N PRO A 393 8.35 14.76 14.31
CA PRO A 393 9.18 15.89 13.87
C PRO A 393 10.69 15.71 14.17
N ASP A 394 11.08 14.49 14.54
CA ASP A 394 12.37 14.05 15.10
C ASP A 394 12.99 13.03 14.14
N ASP A 395 14.31 12.92 14.06
CA ASP A 395 14.97 11.98 13.13
C ASP A 395 14.97 10.56 13.71
N GLN A 396 14.29 9.63 13.05
CA GLN A 396 14.17 8.24 13.50
C GLN A 396 15.02 7.34 12.60
N ARG A 397 16.08 6.77 13.17
CA ARG A 397 17.14 6.13 12.39
C ARG A 397 17.57 4.78 12.94
N ALA A 398 18.41 4.11 12.14
CA ALA A 398 19.00 2.81 12.44
C ALA A 398 18.01 1.72 12.90
N PRO A 399 16.84 1.52 12.25
CA PRO A 399 15.91 0.47 12.66
C PRO A 399 16.58 -0.91 12.67
N ARG A 400 16.28 -1.70 13.69
CA ARG A 400 16.61 -3.11 13.80
C ARG A 400 15.37 -3.88 14.19
N ALA A 401 15.03 -4.86 13.37
CA ALA A 401 13.84 -5.68 13.56
C ALA A 401 14.19 -7.16 13.67
N ALA A 402 13.34 -7.89 14.37
CA ALA A 402 13.32 -9.34 14.41
C ALA A 402 11.87 -9.81 14.41
N ALA A 403 11.59 -10.93 13.75
CA ALA A 403 10.31 -11.62 13.82
C ALA A 403 10.49 -13.05 14.26
N MET A 404 9.40 -13.63 14.73
CA MET A 404 9.32 -15.01 15.15
C MET A 404 8.08 -15.67 14.53
N ARG A 405 8.19 -16.99 14.33
CA ARG A 405 7.23 -17.91 13.69
C ARG A 405 5.76 -17.81 14.16
N ALA A 406 5.49 -17.18 15.30
CA ALA A 406 4.13 -17.00 15.83
C ALA A 406 3.45 -15.72 15.29
N GLY A 407 3.90 -15.17 14.16
CA GLY A 407 3.36 -13.94 13.57
C GLY A 407 3.80 -12.65 14.26
N TYR A 408 4.59 -12.74 15.34
CA TYR A 408 5.09 -11.57 16.06
C TYR A 408 6.34 -11.00 15.43
N THR A 409 6.35 -9.68 15.26
CA THR A 409 7.53 -8.92 14.83
C THR A 409 7.78 -7.76 15.78
N ALA A 410 9.04 -7.51 16.12
CA ALA A 410 9.46 -6.36 16.90
C ALA A 410 10.47 -5.54 16.11
N VAL A 411 10.33 -4.22 16.16
CA VAL A 411 11.31 -3.28 15.61
C VAL A 411 11.72 -2.31 16.71
N ALA A 412 13.01 -2.01 16.78
CA ALA A 412 13.57 -0.97 17.63
C ALA A 412 14.35 0.04 16.77
N TRP A 413 14.35 1.30 17.18
CA TRP A 413 15.00 2.39 16.45
C TRP A 413 15.51 3.47 17.40
N GLU A 414 16.43 4.28 16.88
CA GLU A 414 16.94 5.50 17.50
C GLU A 414 15.98 6.65 17.19
N ASP A 415 15.66 7.46 18.19
CA ASP A 415 14.79 8.62 18.09
C ASP A 415 15.52 9.86 18.62
N ASP A 416 15.81 10.79 17.72
CA ASP A 416 16.63 11.97 17.99
C ASP A 416 15.78 13.23 18.06
N ARG A 417 15.51 13.64 19.30
CA ARG A 417 14.65 14.79 19.62
C ARG A 417 15.31 16.15 19.38
N ASP A 418 16.64 16.21 19.20
CA ASP A 418 17.37 17.45 18.93
C ASP A 418 18.14 17.41 17.58
N ARG A 419 17.67 18.25 16.66
CA ARG A 419 17.94 18.29 15.21
C ARG A 419 19.39 18.57 14.76
N ALA A 420 20.35 18.63 15.68
CA ALA A 420 21.72 19.07 15.39
C ALA A 420 22.85 18.35 16.18
N SER A 421 22.53 17.46 17.11
CA SER A 421 23.51 16.69 17.92
C SER A 421 23.03 15.25 18.15
N VAL A 422 23.95 14.31 18.39
CA VAL A 422 23.63 12.96 18.91
C VAL A 422 23.36 12.97 20.42
N ASP A 423 23.44 14.15 21.05
CA ASP A 423 23.03 14.32 22.44
C ASP A 423 21.52 14.16 22.54
N GLY A 424 21.08 13.25 23.40
CA GLY A 424 19.67 13.06 23.69
C GLY A 424 18.94 12.01 22.86
N THR A 425 19.66 11.15 22.13
CA THR A 425 19.08 10.00 21.39
C THR A 425 18.43 9.01 22.34
N GLU A 426 17.17 8.66 22.06
CA GLU A 426 16.44 7.63 22.80
C GLU A 426 16.23 6.37 21.95
N VAL A 427 15.99 5.25 22.61
CA VAL A 427 15.63 4.01 21.93
C VAL A 427 14.14 3.74 22.13
N TYR A 428 13.45 3.49 21.02
CA TYR A 428 12.05 3.09 21.00
C TYR A 428 11.90 1.69 20.42
N ALA A 429 10.77 1.05 20.74
CA ALA A 429 10.39 -0.20 20.13
C ALA A 429 8.87 -0.30 19.91
N ARG A 430 8.48 -1.16 18.97
CA ARG A 430 7.09 -1.47 18.65
C ARG A 430 6.93 -2.94 18.29
N ILE A 431 5.80 -3.52 18.70
CA ILE A 431 5.44 -4.92 18.41
C ILE A 431 4.29 -4.96 17.42
N TYR A 432 4.39 -5.90 16.49
CA TYR A 432 3.39 -6.28 15.51
C TYR A 432 2.99 -7.73 15.71
N HIS A 433 1.75 -8.07 15.35
CA HIS A 433 1.24 -9.43 15.22
C HIS A 433 0.51 -9.53 13.89
N ASP A 434 0.91 -10.48 13.04
CA ASP A 434 0.37 -10.69 11.69
C ASP A 434 0.38 -9.40 10.85
N GLY A 435 1.50 -8.69 10.93
CA GLY A 435 1.70 -7.42 10.24
C GLY A 435 0.91 -6.24 10.81
N GLN A 436 0.08 -6.40 11.84
CA GLN A 436 -0.66 -5.31 12.50
C GLN A 436 0.01 -4.87 13.80
N PRO A 437 0.07 -3.57 14.13
CA PRO A 437 0.69 -3.11 15.35
C PRO A 437 -0.17 -3.48 16.57
N VAL A 438 0.44 -4.14 17.56
CA VAL A 438 -0.21 -4.46 18.84
C VAL A 438 0.19 -3.50 19.96
N THR A 439 1.27 -2.75 19.78
CA THR A 439 1.63 -1.60 20.61
C THR A 439 1.75 -0.33 19.76
N GLY A 440 1.64 0.84 20.40
CA GLY A 440 2.23 2.06 19.85
C GLY A 440 3.77 2.04 19.97
N PRO A 441 4.46 3.11 19.53
CA PRO A 441 5.85 3.36 19.89
C PRO A 441 6.04 3.43 21.41
N VAL A 442 6.96 2.63 21.95
CA VAL A 442 7.29 2.60 23.38
C VAL A 442 8.77 2.92 23.57
N LYS A 443 9.07 3.97 24.32
CA LYS A 443 10.45 4.28 24.74
C LYS A 443 10.99 3.18 25.64
N VAL A 444 12.06 2.52 25.23
CA VAL A 444 12.72 1.44 25.99
C VAL A 444 13.97 1.89 26.72
N SER A 445 14.66 2.93 26.25
CA SER A 445 15.81 3.51 26.96
C SER A 445 15.42 4.18 28.28
N MET A 446 16.40 4.33 29.17
CA MET A 446 16.28 5.10 30.41
C MET A 446 16.80 6.51 30.12
N GLY A 447 16.03 7.59 30.31
CA GLY A 447 16.56 8.93 30.00
C GLY A 447 17.80 9.29 30.85
N GLY A 448 18.63 10.23 30.40
CA GLY A 448 19.86 10.65 31.11
C GLY A 448 19.63 11.06 32.56
N VAL A 449 19.96 10.19 33.51
CA VAL A 449 19.69 10.43 34.94
C VAL A 449 20.79 11.31 35.52
N GLY A 450 20.48 12.58 35.77
CA GLY A 450 21.37 13.50 36.48
C GLY A 450 22.20 14.43 35.60
N CYS A 451 21.96 14.44 34.28
CA CYS A 451 22.69 15.26 33.32
C CYS A 451 21.74 15.92 32.32
N ALA A 452 22.01 17.19 31.97
CA ALA A 452 21.16 17.97 31.07
C ALA A 452 21.43 17.73 29.57
N THR A 453 22.65 17.31 29.22
CA THR A 453 23.17 17.12 27.85
C THR A 453 24.32 16.11 27.88
N GLY A 454 24.62 15.43 26.76
CA GLY A 454 25.77 14.52 26.65
C GLY A 454 25.48 13.03 26.88
N TRP A 455 24.24 12.65 27.17
CA TRP A 455 23.81 11.24 27.19
C TRP A 455 23.35 10.81 25.80
N ASN A 456 23.59 9.56 25.43
CA ASN A 456 23.05 8.97 24.20
C ASN A 456 22.72 7.47 24.38
N HIS A 457 21.65 7.04 23.72
CA HIS A 457 21.26 5.64 23.65
C HIS A 457 21.19 5.24 22.18
N VAL A 458 22.13 4.41 21.74
CA VAL A 458 22.35 4.18 20.30
C VAL A 458 22.47 2.69 19.99
N GLN A 459 22.40 2.40 18.70
CA GLN A 459 22.64 1.10 18.08
C GLN A 459 21.75 0.00 18.68
N PRO A 460 20.41 0.20 18.69
CA PRO A 460 19.52 -0.79 19.26
C PRO A 460 19.49 -2.07 18.42
N SER A 461 19.18 -3.18 19.07
CA SER A 461 18.90 -4.47 18.43
C SER A 461 17.70 -5.08 19.12
N ALA A 462 16.77 -5.62 18.35
CA ALA A 462 15.57 -6.30 18.86
C ALA A 462 15.61 -7.80 18.56
N GLY A 463 15.07 -8.60 19.47
CA GLY A 463 14.67 -9.99 19.26
C GLY A 463 13.28 -10.20 19.83
N VAL A 464 12.53 -11.22 19.38
CA VAL A 464 11.17 -11.48 19.88
C VAL A 464 10.99 -12.96 20.19
N ASP A 465 10.33 -13.28 21.31
CA ASP A 465 10.06 -14.67 21.71
C ASP A 465 8.76 -15.22 21.13
N GLY A 466 8.48 -16.51 21.39
CA GLY A 466 7.30 -17.20 20.86
C GLY A 466 5.97 -16.72 21.45
N THR A 467 6.01 -15.85 22.47
CA THR A 467 4.83 -15.22 23.09
C THR A 467 4.68 -13.75 22.70
N GLY A 468 5.55 -13.25 21.82
CA GLY A 468 5.54 -11.88 21.32
C GLY A 468 6.26 -10.87 22.22
N ASN A 469 6.99 -11.28 23.26
CA ASN A 469 7.78 -10.31 24.03
C ASN A 469 9.00 -9.89 23.22
N ALA A 470 9.17 -8.58 23.02
CA ALA A 470 10.36 -8.00 22.42
C ALA A 470 11.45 -7.80 23.47
N TYR A 471 12.67 -8.24 23.17
CA TYR A 471 13.87 -8.00 23.95
C TYR A 471 14.74 -7.02 23.17
N VAL A 472 15.02 -5.87 23.76
CA VAL A 472 15.75 -4.78 23.10
C VAL A 472 17.05 -4.57 23.84
N ALA A 473 18.17 -4.68 23.12
CA ALA A 473 19.51 -4.37 23.59
C ALA A 473 19.99 -3.06 22.94
N TRP A 474 20.71 -2.21 23.67
CA TRP A 474 21.26 -0.96 23.13
C TRP A 474 22.55 -0.56 23.86
N ALA A 475 23.35 0.29 23.20
CA ALA A 475 24.52 0.93 23.80
C ALA A 475 24.03 2.13 24.61
N GLU A 476 24.31 2.12 25.91
CA GLU A 476 23.76 3.02 26.91
C GLU A 476 24.86 3.91 27.50
N ASP A 477 24.69 5.23 27.41
CA ASP A 477 25.50 6.24 28.09
C ASP A 477 24.58 7.16 28.91
N GLY A 478 24.06 6.64 30.02
CA GLY A 478 23.20 7.41 30.93
C GLY A 478 23.97 8.35 31.86
N ASP A 479 25.30 8.20 31.96
CA ASP A 479 26.17 9.01 32.83
C ASP A 479 26.94 10.12 32.11
N CYS A 480 26.75 10.23 30.79
CA CYS A 480 27.23 11.30 29.90
C CYS A 480 28.75 11.37 29.79
N ARG A 481 29.41 10.23 29.84
CA ARG A 481 30.89 10.14 29.76
C ARG A 481 31.39 9.74 28.38
N GLY A 482 30.50 9.40 27.46
CA GLY A 482 30.82 8.89 26.13
C GLY A 482 31.29 7.43 26.16
N GLU A 483 31.21 6.75 27.31
CA GLU A 483 31.52 5.32 27.46
C GLU A 483 30.23 4.54 27.59
N HIS A 484 29.98 3.62 26.67
CA HIS A 484 28.71 2.91 26.62
C HIS A 484 28.76 1.57 27.37
N ASN A 485 27.62 1.19 27.95
CA ASN A 485 27.35 -0.16 28.46
C ASN A 485 26.22 -0.82 27.70
N ILE A 486 26.07 -2.14 27.81
CA ILE A 486 25.07 -2.88 27.05
C ILE A 486 23.85 -3.15 27.92
N ALA A 487 22.82 -2.33 27.76
CA ALA A 487 21.55 -2.47 28.46
C ALA A 487 20.59 -3.39 27.67
N VAL A 488 19.74 -4.13 28.40
CA VAL A 488 18.67 -4.97 27.81
C VAL A 488 17.38 -4.82 28.61
N ARG A 489 16.25 -4.70 27.90
CA ARG A 489 14.89 -4.73 28.48
C ARG A 489 13.95 -5.59 27.65
N ARG A 490 12.88 -6.05 28.30
CA ARG A 490 11.77 -6.76 27.67
C ARG A 490 10.53 -5.86 27.63
N LEU A 491 9.91 -5.75 26.46
CA LEU A 491 8.60 -5.16 26.20
C LEU A 491 7.59 -6.27 25.90
N SER A 492 6.49 -6.34 26.63
CA SER A 492 5.40 -7.28 26.34
C SER A 492 4.45 -6.76 25.26
N PRO A 493 3.66 -7.63 24.59
CA PRO A 493 2.60 -7.21 23.67
C PRO A 493 1.56 -6.28 24.31
N SER A 494 1.42 -6.29 25.65
CA SER A 494 0.55 -5.39 26.40
C SER A 494 1.17 -4.00 26.66
N GLY A 495 2.37 -3.73 26.16
CA GLY A 495 3.08 -2.46 26.37
C GLY A 495 3.84 -2.36 27.71
N THR A 496 4.01 -3.47 28.45
CA THR A 496 4.68 -3.45 29.76
C THR A 496 6.18 -3.67 29.61
N LEU A 497 6.99 -2.82 30.25
CA LEU A 497 8.45 -2.94 30.25
C LEU A 497 8.98 -3.60 31.53
N SER A 498 10.01 -4.44 31.37
CA SER A 498 10.79 -4.97 32.48
C SER A 498 11.74 -3.91 33.08
N SER A 499 12.37 -4.28 34.20
CA SER A 499 13.62 -3.67 34.65
C SER A 499 14.75 -3.91 33.63
N THR A 500 15.74 -3.01 33.63
CA THR A 500 16.95 -3.14 32.82
C THR A 500 17.89 -4.19 33.42
N ILE A 501 18.54 -4.96 32.56
CA ILE A 501 19.69 -5.80 32.89
C ILE A 501 20.91 -5.35 32.07
N TRP A 502 22.11 -5.77 32.47
CA TRP A 502 23.35 -5.40 31.80
C TRP A 502 24.05 -6.60 31.19
N ALA A 503 24.32 -6.59 29.88
CA ALA A 503 24.96 -7.73 29.21
C ALA A 503 26.44 -7.87 29.58
N ASN A 504 27.15 -6.75 29.67
CA ASN A 504 28.61 -6.69 29.82
C ASN A 504 29.12 -6.74 31.27
N ASP A 505 28.25 -6.83 32.28
CA ASP A 505 28.60 -6.75 33.70
C ASP A 505 29.46 -5.49 34.00
N PRO A 506 28.85 -4.29 33.93
CA PRO A 506 29.54 -3.02 33.74
C PRO A 506 30.57 -2.76 34.84
N GLN A 507 31.82 -2.59 34.41
CA GLN A 507 32.91 -2.09 35.26
C GLN A 507 33.08 -0.57 35.12
N TRP A 508 32.22 0.09 34.33
CA TRP A 508 32.19 1.54 34.12
C TRP A 508 33.54 2.10 33.66
N SER A 509 34.24 1.34 32.83
CA SER A 509 35.47 1.71 32.13
C SER A 509 35.55 0.93 30.82
N GLY A 510 35.98 1.60 29.75
CA GLY A 510 35.98 1.04 28.40
C GLY A 510 34.62 1.19 27.72
N ASP A 511 34.63 1.16 26.38
CA ASP A 511 33.47 1.52 25.57
C ASP A 511 32.86 0.26 24.93
N GLN A 512 31.57 0.01 25.20
CA GLN A 512 30.85 -1.18 24.74
C GLN A 512 29.79 -0.80 23.71
N THR A 513 30.00 -1.15 22.44
CA THR A 513 29.16 -0.65 21.35
C THR A 513 28.62 -1.77 20.45
N ARG A 514 27.70 -1.41 19.56
CA ARG A 514 27.05 -2.26 18.55
C ARG A 514 26.49 -3.58 19.09
N PRO A 515 25.64 -3.54 20.12
CA PRO A 515 25.02 -4.75 20.60
C PRO A 515 24.14 -5.40 19.54
N ARG A 516 24.12 -6.73 19.53
CA ARG A 516 23.18 -7.55 18.77
C ARG A 516 22.61 -8.61 19.67
N ILE A 517 21.32 -8.87 19.54
CA ILE A 517 20.59 -9.84 20.35
C ILE A 517 19.87 -10.86 19.48
N ALA A 518 19.98 -12.14 19.83
CA ALA A 518 19.20 -13.22 19.23
C ALA A 518 18.39 -13.92 20.33
N VAL A 519 17.08 -14.00 20.13
CA VAL A 519 16.10 -14.53 21.11
C VAL A 519 15.49 -15.82 20.58
N ARG A 520 15.36 -16.81 21.46
CA ARG A 520 14.69 -18.08 21.19
C ARG A 520 13.21 -17.99 21.53
N GLY A 521 12.44 -18.96 21.04
CA GLY A 521 11.00 -19.03 21.28
C GLY A 521 10.60 -19.19 22.75
N ASP A 522 11.50 -19.72 23.58
CA ASP A 522 11.31 -19.87 25.03
C ASP A 522 11.78 -18.65 25.86
N GLY A 523 12.24 -17.58 25.20
CA GLY A 523 12.70 -16.36 25.86
C GLY A 523 14.15 -16.41 26.37
N GLY A 524 14.90 -17.49 26.09
CA GLY A 524 16.35 -17.50 26.24
C GLY A 524 17.03 -16.74 25.10
N PHE A 525 18.18 -16.11 25.34
CA PHE A 525 18.81 -15.23 24.34
C PHE A 525 20.33 -15.12 24.51
N THR A 526 21.00 -14.66 23.45
CA THR A 526 22.42 -14.29 23.45
C THR A 526 22.57 -12.85 23.01
N VAL A 527 23.41 -12.09 23.72
CA VAL A 527 23.81 -10.73 23.35
C VAL A 527 25.29 -10.75 22.96
N VAL A 528 25.64 -10.12 21.84
CA VAL A 528 27.03 -9.89 21.42
C VAL A 528 27.28 -8.40 21.23
N TRP A 529 28.52 -7.94 21.42
CA TRP A 529 28.88 -6.53 21.31
C TRP A 529 30.38 -6.35 21.04
N GLU A 530 30.76 -5.14 20.67
CA GLU A 530 32.14 -4.69 20.54
C GLU A 530 32.67 -4.19 21.89
N ASP A 531 33.86 -4.65 22.27
CA ASP A 531 34.58 -4.23 23.47
C ASP A 531 35.84 -3.45 23.05
N ALA A 532 35.86 -2.14 23.31
CA ALA A 532 36.97 -1.23 23.07
C ALA A 532 37.70 -0.87 24.38
N PRO A 533 39.03 -0.67 24.36
CA PRO A 533 39.87 -0.33 23.20
C PRO A 533 40.54 -1.53 22.49
N THR A 534 40.35 -2.76 22.96
CA THR A 534 41.00 -3.95 22.39
C THR A 534 40.38 -4.39 21.04
N THR A 535 39.24 -3.81 20.66
CA THR A 535 38.43 -4.14 19.48
C THR A 535 38.22 -5.64 19.38
N THR A 536 37.55 -6.18 20.41
CA THR A 536 37.17 -7.59 20.47
C THR A 536 35.66 -7.73 20.43
N VAL A 537 35.18 -8.88 19.96
CA VAL A 537 33.77 -9.22 20.03
C VAL A 537 33.55 -10.10 21.25
N ARG A 538 32.56 -9.75 22.07
CA ARG A 538 32.16 -10.50 23.27
C ARG A 538 30.73 -10.99 23.18
N ALA A 539 30.41 -12.00 23.98
CA ALA A 539 29.09 -12.59 24.06
C ALA A 539 28.70 -12.94 25.49
N ALA A 540 27.42 -12.79 25.84
CA ALA A 540 26.80 -13.30 27.06
C ALA A 540 25.48 -14.00 26.72
N GLY A 541 25.19 -15.09 27.43
CA GLY A 541 24.00 -15.90 27.20
C GLY A 541 23.08 -15.97 28.40
N TYR A 542 21.78 -16.11 28.13
CA TYR A 542 20.70 -16.03 29.10
C TYR A 542 19.70 -17.15 28.86
N ALA A 543 19.35 -17.88 29.93
CA ALA A 543 18.23 -18.82 29.91
C ALA A 543 16.89 -18.08 30.01
N SER A 544 16.88 -16.91 30.64
CA SER A 544 15.76 -15.96 30.67
C SER A 544 16.29 -14.57 31.04
N LEU A 545 15.45 -13.53 30.98
CA LEU A 545 15.86 -12.15 31.32
C LEU A 545 16.53 -12.03 32.69
N THR A 546 16.14 -12.85 33.67
CA THR A 546 16.68 -12.81 35.03
C THR A 546 17.66 -13.95 35.34
N SER A 547 17.97 -14.81 34.37
CA SER A 547 18.84 -15.97 34.55
C SER A 547 19.94 -16.01 33.49
N ARG A 548 21.14 -15.58 33.87
CA ARG A 548 22.33 -15.64 33.01
C ARG A 548 22.82 -17.09 32.91
N ALA A 549 22.99 -17.58 31.69
CA ALA A 549 23.50 -18.92 31.39
C ALA A 549 25.03 -18.97 31.36
N PHE A 550 25.68 -17.94 30.83
CA PHE A 550 27.14 -17.77 30.90
C PHE A 550 27.55 -16.29 30.92
N ALA A 551 28.65 -16.00 31.62
CA ALA A 551 29.23 -14.66 31.75
C ALA A 551 29.94 -14.19 30.46
N PRO A 552 30.27 -12.90 30.31
CA PRO A 552 30.87 -12.35 29.10
C PRO A 552 32.16 -13.06 28.67
N VAL A 553 32.12 -13.74 27.53
CA VAL A 553 33.27 -14.43 26.92
C VAL A 553 33.71 -13.71 25.65
N GLN A 554 35.02 -13.73 25.36
CA GLN A 554 35.55 -13.24 24.09
C GLN A 554 35.32 -14.28 22.98
N VAL A 555 34.65 -13.87 21.91
CA VAL A 555 34.33 -14.74 20.76
C VAL A 555 35.27 -14.51 19.58
N GLY A 556 35.73 -13.28 19.36
CA GLY A 556 36.59 -12.93 18.22
C GLY A 556 37.42 -11.66 18.44
N ALA A 557 38.30 -11.38 17.48
CA ALA A 557 39.01 -10.11 17.36
C ALA A 557 38.47 -9.38 16.12
N GLY A 558 37.95 -8.17 16.30
CA GLY A 558 37.27 -7.42 15.23
C GLY A 558 36.04 -6.64 15.68
N ASP A 559 35.26 -6.20 14.71
CA ASP A 559 34.12 -5.28 14.86
C ASP A 559 32.88 -5.75 14.07
N ARG A 560 31.81 -4.97 14.12
CA ARG A 560 30.49 -5.16 13.52
C ARG A 560 29.93 -6.58 13.69
N PRO A 561 29.74 -7.04 14.94
CA PRO A 561 29.22 -8.39 15.16
C PRO A 561 27.74 -8.49 14.76
N ASP A 562 27.33 -9.72 14.45
CA ASP A 562 25.94 -10.14 14.33
C ASP A 562 25.76 -11.55 14.89
N VAL A 563 24.57 -11.88 15.41
CA VAL A 563 24.32 -13.14 16.09
C VAL A 563 22.96 -13.73 15.73
N ALA A 564 22.92 -15.05 15.58
CA ALA A 564 21.71 -15.85 15.50
C ALA A 564 21.83 -17.07 16.42
N VAL A 565 20.71 -17.57 16.95
CA VAL A 565 20.67 -18.68 17.91
C VAL A 565 19.81 -19.82 17.39
N ASP A 566 20.28 -21.06 17.56
CA ASP A 566 19.52 -22.25 17.15
C ASP A 566 18.58 -22.79 18.26
N GLY A 567 17.83 -23.85 17.93
CA GLY A 567 16.87 -24.49 18.83
C GLY A 567 17.51 -25.16 20.06
N ALA A 568 18.82 -25.39 20.06
CA ALA A 568 19.59 -25.88 21.20
C ALA A 568 20.20 -24.75 22.06
N GLY A 569 20.14 -23.50 21.57
CA GLY A 569 20.67 -22.33 22.25
C GLY A 569 22.13 -22.06 21.91
N THR A 570 22.63 -22.67 20.84
CA THR A 570 23.96 -22.42 20.31
C THR A 570 23.91 -21.16 19.44
N ALA A 571 24.66 -20.15 19.85
CA ALA A 571 24.83 -18.91 19.12
C ALA A 571 25.85 -19.07 17.99
N THR A 572 25.46 -18.72 16.77
CA THR A 572 26.36 -18.43 15.65
C THR A 572 26.64 -16.94 15.63
N VAL A 573 27.89 -16.57 15.91
CA VAL A 573 28.34 -15.17 15.91
C VAL A 573 29.21 -14.94 14.69
N VAL A 574 28.92 -13.91 13.91
CA VAL A 574 29.75 -13.43 12.80
C VAL A 574 30.27 -12.03 13.09
N TRP A 575 31.44 -11.68 12.57
CA TRP A 575 32.02 -10.35 12.73
C TRP A 575 32.97 -10.02 11.59
N GLN A 576 33.26 -8.74 11.46
CA GLN A 576 34.26 -8.23 10.55
C GLN A 576 35.63 -8.27 11.24
N GLN A 577 36.60 -8.91 10.60
CA GLN A 577 38.01 -8.86 10.96
C GLN A 577 38.79 -8.50 9.70
N ALA A 578 38.98 -7.20 9.51
CA ALA A 578 39.40 -6.63 8.24
C ALA A 578 40.63 -7.37 7.65
N PRO A 579 40.58 -7.78 6.36
CA PRO A 579 39.55 -7.43 5.36
C PRO A 579 38.36 -8.39 5.26
N ASP A 580 38.27 -9.38 6.15
CA ASP A 580 37.43 -10.56 5.99
C ASP A 580 36.26 -10.62 6.99
N VAL A 581 35.33 -11.54 6.73
CA VAL A 581 34.26 -11.91 7.67
C VAL A 581 34.61 -13.24 8.33
N TYR A 582 34.49 -13.30 9.65
CA TYR A 582 34.71 -14.51 10.45
C TYR A 582 33.44 -14.92 11.19
N GLY A 583 33.37 -16.19 11.58
CA GLY A 583 32.31 -16.73 12.40
C GLY A 583 32.80 -17.71 13.45
N ARG A 584 32.03 -17.86 14.54
CA ARG A 584 32.26 -18.79 15.66
C ARG A 584 30.92 -19.30 16.17
N ARG A 585 30.89 -20.53 16.71
CA ARG A 585 29.72 -21.04 17.43
C ARG A 585 29.99 -21.28 18.90
N VAL A 586 29.08 -20.80 19.74
CA VAL A 586 29.15 -20.88 21.21
C VAL A 586 27.87 -21.54 21.73
N SER A 587 27.98 -22.57 22.55
CA SER A 587 26.84 -23.30 23.10
C SER A 587 26.03 -22.44 24.07
N ALA A 588 24.84 -22.92 24.45
CA ALA A 588 24.01 -22.31 25.49
C ALA A 588 24.72 -22.16 26.86
N THR A 589 25.82 -22.88 27.08
CA THR A 589 26.63 -22.83 28.31
C THR A 589 27.93 -22.04 28.14
N GLY A 590 28.15 -21.39 27.00
CA GLY A 590 29.37 -20.62 26.70
C GLY A 590 30.54 -21.46 26.16
N ALA A 591 30.36 -22.76 25.93
CA ALA A 591 31.41 -23.62 25.40
C ALA A 591 31.57 -23.41 23.89
N THR A 592 32.81 -23.51 23.37
CA THR A 592 33.04 -23.37 21.92
C THR A 592 32.62 -24.63 21.19
N VAL A 593 31.64 -24.51 20.30
CA VAL A 593 31.14 -25.60 19.43
C VAL A 593 31.95 -25.64 18.12
N ALA A 594 32.29 -24.47 17.58
CA ALA A 594 33.17 -24.32 16.43
C ALA A 594 34.06 -23.09 16.64
N GLY A 595 35.35 -23.21 16.31
CA GLY A 595 36.33 -22.11 16.45
C GLY A 595 36.16 -21.01 15.40
N PRO A 596 36.87 -19.88 15.54
CA PRO A 596 36.89 -18.81 14.55
C PRO A 596 37.23 -19.33 13.15
N THR A 597 36.35 -19.08 12.19
CA THR A 597 36.44 -19.58 10.81
C THR A 597 36.19 -18.43 9.85
N LYS A 598 37.05 -18.26 8.85
CA LYS A 598 36.84 -17.28 7.76
C LYS A 598 35.66 -17.70 6.88
N ILE A 599 34.69 -16.81 6.68
CA ILE A 599 33.41 -17.08 6.01
C ILE A 599 33.42 -16.72 4.53
N ASN A 600 34.02 -15.61 4.14
CA ASN A 600 34.14 -15.24 2.72
C ASN A 600 35.29 -16.02 2.05
N ILE A 601 35.15 -16.31 0.75
CA ILE A 601 36.16 -17.04 -0.04
C ILE A 601 36.59 -16.33 -1.32
N ASN A 602 35.85 -15.30 -1.75
CA ASN A 602 36.22 -14.52 -2.92
C ASN A 602 37.53 -13.71 -2.71
N ALA A 603 38.00 -13.10 -3.80
CA ALA A 603 39.19 -12.26 -3.83
C ALA A 603 38.91 -10.74 -3.70
N ALA A 604 37.72 -10.34 -3.26
CA ALA A 604 37.40 -8.95 -2.94
C ALA A 604 38.33 -8.46 -1.83
N THR A 605 38.67 -7.17 -1.87
CA THR A 605 39.68 -6.61 -0.95
C THR A 605 39.06 -6.12 0.36
N GLN A 606 37.73 -6.08 0.46
CA GLN A 606 36.96 -5.65 1.63
C GLN A 606 35.63 -6.40 1.71
N HIS A 607 35.27 -6.80 2.94
CA HIS A 607 34.00 -7.42 3.29
C HIS A 607 33.46 -6.72 4.55
N LEU A 608 32.25 -6.16 4.45
CA LEU A 608 31.67 -5.28 5.47
C LEU A 608 30.25 -5.70 5.83
N ALA A 609 29.82 -5.27 7.02
CA ALA A 609 28.45 -5.41 7.53
C ALA A 609 27.88 -6.84 7.41
N PRO A 610 28.50 -7.83 8.07
CA PRO A 610 27.98 -9.18 8.06
C PRO A 610 26.64 -9.26 8.82
N ALA A 611 25.71 -10.05 8.29
CA ALA A 611 24.44 -10.39 8.91
C ALA A 611 24.25 -11.91 8.88
N VAL A 612 23.69 -12.51 9.93
CA VAL A 612 23.52 -13.97 10.05
C VAL A 612 22.11 -14.36 10.48
N ALA A 613 21.57 -15.41 9.85
CA ALA A 613 20.36 -16.10 10.28
C ALA A 613 20.65 -17.59 10.46
N THR A 614 20.06 -18.23 11.47
CA THR A 614 20.29 -19.65 11.80
C THR A 614 18.97 -20.39 11.99
N THR A 615 18.86 -21.54 11.36
CA THR A 615 17.71 -22.46 11.50
C THR A 615 17.70 -23.11 12.90
N PRO A 616 16.57 -23.67 13.36
CA PRO A 616 16.53 -24.42 14.62
C PRO A 616 17.53 -25.58 14.70
N ALA A 617 17.92 -26.16 13.55
CA ALA A 617 18.90 -27.24 13.46
C ALA A 617 20.38 -26.76 13.51
N GLY A 618 20.61 -25.46 13.42
CA GLY A 618 21.95 -24.86 13.48
C GLY A 618 22.62 -24.62 12.13
N ASP A 619 21.94 -24.89 11.00
CA ASP A 619 22.37 -24.41 9.68
C ASP A 619 22.22 -22.89 9.61
N SER A 620 23.21 -22.19 9.06
CA SER A 620 23.22 -20.73 9.00
C SER A 620 23.31 -20.21 7.57
N VAL A 621 22.86 -18.97 7.36
CA VAL A 621 23.13 -18.17 6.16
C VAL A 621 23.77 -16.86 6.62
N VAL A 622 24.89 -16.49 6.00
CA VAL A 622 25.58 -15.22 6.26
C VAL A 622 25.51 -14.37 5.01
N ALA A 623 25.13 -13.09 5.16
CA ALA A 623 25.15 -12.08 4.12
C ALA A 623 26.14 -10.96 4.46
N TRP A 624 26.78 -10.35 3.46
CA TRP A 624 27.71 -9.23 3.67
C TRP A 624 27.82 -8.37 2.40
N SER A 625 28.39 -7.17 2.55
CA SER A 625 28.76 -6.32 1.41
C SER A 625 30.24 -6.49 1.08
N ASP A 626 30.59 -6.56 -0.20
CA ASP A 626 32.00 -6.58 -0.62
C ASP A 626 32.26 -5.73 -1.85
N ASN A 627 33.53 -5.41 -2.05
CA ASN A 627 33.96 -4.53 -3.11
C ASN A 627 34.47 -5.34 -4.31
N VAL A 628 33.86 -5.12 -5.48
CA VAL A 628 34.18 -5.84 -6.70
C VAL A 628 34.85 -4.89 -7.67
N ALA A 629 36.04 -5.26 -8.16
CA ALA A 629 36.72 -4.51 -9.20
C ALA A 629 35.93 -4.57 -10.51
N VAL A 630 35.73 -3.43 -11.16
CA VAL A 630 35.06 -3.32 -12.46
C VAL A 630 36.05 -2.77 -13.48
N THR A 631 36.16 -3.43 -14.64
CA THR A 631 37.02 -2.99 -15.75
C THR A 631 36.21 -2.33 -16.86
N GLY A 632 36.62 -1.15 -17.32
CA GLY A 632 36.16 -0.55 -18.57
C GLY A 632 35.13 0.59 -18.48
N GLY A 633 35.09 1.34 -17.37
CA GLY A 633 34.35 2.60 -17.21
C GLY A 633 35.05 3.55 -16.22
N ASP A 634 34.49 4.75 -15.96
CA ASP A 634 35.03 5.74 -15.01
C ASP A 634 35.01 5.28 -13.53
N VAL A 635 34.32 4.18 -13.24
CA VAL A 635 34.26 3.55 -11.91
C VAL A 635 35.09 2.26 -11.89
N THR A 636 36.02 2.17 -10.94
CA THR A 636 36.97 1.06 -10.83
C THR A 636 36.55 0.00 -9.80
N THR A 637 35.59 0.30 -8.91
CA THR A 637 35.09 -0.62 -7.87
C THR A 637 33.61 -0.35 -7.57
N VAL A 638 32.81 -1.40 -7.40
CA VAL A 638 31.39 -1.33 -6.99
C VAL A 638 31.14 -2.22 -5.77
N TRP A 639 30.19 -1.83 -4.90
CA TRP A 639 29.78 -2.66 -3.77
C TRP A 639 28.65 -3.61 -4.15
N ARG A 640 28.72 -4.84 -3.64
CA ARG A 640 27.78 -5.93 -3.91
C ARG A 640 27.40 -6.61 -2.61
N VAL A 641 26.17 -7.12 -2.54
CA VAL A 641 25.76 -7.99 -1.44
C VAL A 641 25.90 -9.45 -1.86
N ARG A 642 26.54 -10.26 -1.00
CA ARG A 642 26.74 -11.70 -1.19
C ARG A 642 26.19 -12.49 -0.02
N THR A 643 25.98 -13.78 -0.27
CA THR A 643 25.50 -14.75 0.70
C THR A 643 26.32 -16.03 0.69
N ARG A 644 26.39 -16.74 1.82
CA ARG A 644 26.93 -18.10 1.92
C ARG A 644 26.18 -18.91 2.96
N GLY A 645 25.91 -20.18 2.64
CA GLY A 645 25.30 -21.13 3.57
C GLY A 645 26.35 -21.90 4.35
N LEU A 646 26.11 -22.11 5.64
CA LEU A 646 27.00 -22.80 6.57
C LEU A 646 26.28 -23.94 7.30
N THR A 647 27.00 -25.01 7.61
CA THR A 647 26.55 -26.10 8.49
C THR A 647 26.80 -25.74 9.96
N PRO A 648 26.28 -26.53 10.93
CA PRO A 648 26.56 -26.34 12.35
C PRO A 648 28.05 -26.31 12.74
N SER A 649 28.95 -26.84 11.91
CA SER A 649 30.39 -26.81 12.12
C SER A 649 31.10 -25.64 11.41
N LEU A 650 30.34 -24.68 10.87
CA LEU A 650 30.81 -23.59 10.00
C LEU A 650 31.47 -24.07 8.69
N GLY A 651 31.18 -25.31 8.28
CA GLY A 651 31.53 -25.81 6.96
C GLY A 651 30.59 -25.27 5.88
N SER A 652 30.97 -25.35 4.61
CA SER A 652 30.12 -24.88 3.50
C SER A 652 28.87 -25.75 3.34
N ARG A 653 27.70 -25.13 3.35
CA ARG A 653 26.41 -25.75 2.98
C ARG A 653 26.06 -25.46 1.53
N PHE A 654 26.25 -24.20 1.10
CA PHE A 654 26.27 -23.80 -0.31
C PHE A 654 27.39 -22.77 -0.53
N ALA A 655 27.78 -22.56 -1.79
CA ALA A 655 28.88 -21.68 -2.16
C ALA A 655 28.50 -20.19 -2.04
N GLU A 656 29.50 -19.32 -2.02
CA GLU A 656 29.29 -17.89 -2.01
C GLU A 656 28.58 -17.40 -3.29
N ASN A 657 27.53 -16.57 -3.17
CA ASN A 657 26.69 -16.15 -4.30
C ASN A 657 26.14 -14.71 -4.14
N PRO A 658 26.11 -13.85 -5.20
CA PRO A 658 25.45 -12.55 -5.13
C PRO A 658 23.93 -12.66 -4.93
N VAL A 659 23.32 -11.61 -4.38
CA VAL A 659 21.86 -11.57 -4.14
C VAL A 659 21.04 -11.22 -5.38
N ALA A 660 21.65 -10.60 -6.38
CA ALA A 660 21.04 -10.30 -7.67
C ALA A 660 21.72 -11.11 -8.79
N PHE A 661 20.92 -11.76 -9.64
CA PHE A 661 21.37 -12.71 -10.67
C PHE A 661 20.92 -12.33 -12.08
N GLY A 662 21.80 -12.57 -13.06
CA GLY A 662 21.45 -12.73 -14.48
C GLY A 662 22.58 -12.40 -15.46
N LYS A 663 22.31 -12.69 -16.74
CA LYS A 663 23.14 -12.36 -17.89
C LYS A 663 22.45 -11.23 -18.65
N PHE A 664 23.18 -10.21 -19.10
CA PHE A 664 22.71 -9.50 -20.29
C PHE A 664 22.87 -10.42 -21.50
N ALA A 665 21.79 -10.59 -22.28
CA ALA A 665 21.93 -10.99 -23.67
C ALA A 665 22.73 -9.89 -24.41
N PRO A 666 23.65 -10.25 -25.32
CA PRO A 666 24.38 -9.27 -26.12
C PRO A 666 23.38 -8.39 -26.90
N ASN A 667 23.60 -7.07 -26.86
CA ASN A 667 22.84 -6.01 -27.53
C ASN A 667 22.21 -6.45 -28.87
N THR A 668 20.87 -6.41 -28.95
CA THR A 668 20.15 -6.03 -30.18
C THR A 668 19.17 -4.93 -29.83
N VAL A 669 19.55 -3.69 -30.11
CA VAL A 669 18.66 -2.52 -30.03
C VAL A 669 17.89 -2.44 -31.35
N ALA A 670 16.57 -2.54 -31.29
CA ALA A 670 15.68 -2.07 -32.36
C ALA A 670 15.32 -0.62 -32.03
N ASP A 671 16.19 0.31 -32.43
CA ASP A 671 15.83 1.72 -32.51
C ASP A 671 15.24 1.94 -33.91
N GLY A 672 14.24 2.81 -34.00
CA GLY A 672 13.55 3.14 -35.25
C GLY A 672 14.55 3.60 -36.32
N GLY A 673 14.97 2.66 -37.18
CA GLY A 673 15.76 2.92 -38.37
C GLY A 673 17.15 3.54 -38.15
N LYS A 674 18.07 2.82 -37.50
CA LYS A 674 19.52 2.73 -37.86
C LYS A 674 20.26 1.80 -36.89
N SER A 675 20.59 0.61 -37.37
CA SER A 675 21.46 -0.34 -36.67
C SER A 675 22.89 0.21 -36.60
N ASN A 676 23.41 0.44 -35.40
CA ASN A 676 24.84 0.58 -35.19
C ASN A 676 25.27 -0.39 -34.07
N THR A 677 25.81 -1.53 -34.48
CA THR A 677 26.38 -2.56 -33.61
C THR A 677 27.67 -2.04 -32.98
N VAL A 678 27.63 -1.57 -31.74
CA VAL A 678 28.85 -1.49 -30.91
C VAL A 678 29.01 -2.85 -30.24
N ALA A 679 29.95 -3.64 -30.76
CA ALA A 679 30.37 -4.91 -30.17
C ALA A 679 31.15 -4.62 -28.87
N ASP A 680 30.49 -4.64 -27.72
CA ASP A 680 31.12 -4.44 -26.41
C ASP A 680 31.79 -5.73 -25.88
N GLY A 681 32.62 -6.37 -26.72
CA GLY A 681 33.68 -7.30 -26.31
C GLY A 681 33.34 -8.51 -25.41
N GLY A 682 32.07 -8.88 -25.20
CA GLY A 682 31.71 -9.99 -24.32
C GLY A 682 31.75 -9.67 -22.81
N LYS A 683 31.47 -8.42 -22.43
CA LYS A 683 31.41 -7.99 -21.02
C LYS A 683 30.11 -8.46 -20.33
N GLU A 684 30.24 -9.30 -19.31
CA GLU A 684 29.12 -9.70 -18.44
C GLU A 684 28.91 -8.66 -17.32
N TYR A 685 27.74 -8.01 -17.31
CA TYR A 685 27.25 -7.25 -16.15
C TYR A 685 26.10 -8.07 -15.52
N PRO A 686 26.14 -8.37 -14.21
CA PRO A 686 24.98 -8.94 -13.53
C PRO A 686 23.83 -7.92 -13.50
N PRO A 687 22.55 -8.31 -13.61
CA PRO A 687 21.42 -7.41 -13.72
C PRO A 687 21.01 -6.91 -12.33
N LEU A 688 20.38 -5.75 -12.39
CA LEU A 688 19.74 -5.07 -11.28
C LEU A 688 18.37 -5.68 -10.99
N CYS A 689 17.83 -5.36 -9.83
CA CYS A 689 16.47 -5.74 -9.48
C CYS A 689 15.49 -4.74 -10.11
N GLY A 690 15.25 -4.91 -11.41
CA GLY A 690 14.36 -4.05 -12.18
C GLY A 690 14.61 -4.13 -13.69
N LYS A 691 13.58 -3.83 -14.49
CA LYS A 691 13.73 -3.56 -15.94
C LYS A 691 14.37 -2.19 -16.10
N VAL A 692 15.70 -2.15 -16.04
CA VAL A 692 16.44 -0.90 -16.17
C VAL A 692 16.52 -0.52 -17.65
N SER A 693 16.24 0.76 -17.95
CA SER A 693 16.45 1.32 -19.29
C SER A 693 17.93 1.26 -19.67
N LEU A 694 18.28 1.49 -20.93
CA LEU A 694 19.63 1.30 -21.48
C LEU A 694 20.77 2.08 -20.79
N VAL A 695 20.47 2.98 -19.84
CA VAL A 695 21.38 3.99 -19.28
C VAL A 695 21.91 3.67 -17.86
N ASP A 696 21.23 2.88 -17.01
CA ASP A 696 21.63 2.75 -15.57
C ASP A 696 22.54 1.53 -15.31
N ARG A 697 23.76 1.55 -15.87
CA ARG A 697 24.64 0.36 -15.91
C ARG A 697 25.51 0.11 -14.68
N CYS A 698 25.29 0.76 -13.54
CA CYS A 698 26.09 0.53 -12.33
C CYS A 698 25.29 0.91 -11.08
N ALA A 699 24.92 -0.07 -10.25
CA ALA A 699 24.38 0.19 -8.92
C ALA A 699 25.41 -0.12 -7.83
N VAL A 700 25.22 0.41 -6.62
CA VAL A 700 26.01 0.13 -5.42
C VAL A 700 25.08 -0.49 -4.39
N GLN A 701 25.38 -1.72 -3.94
CA GLN A 701 24.58 -2.43 -2.93
C GLN A 701 25.24 -2.35 -1.55
N GLY A 702 24.44 -2.27 -0.48
CA GLY A 702 24.94 -2.20 0.88
C GLY A 702 23.91 -2.61 1.95
N SER A 703 24.35 -2.59 3.21
CA SER A 703 23.49 -2.78 4.40
C SER A 703 22.57 -4.01 4.35
N PRO A 704 23.11 -5.23 4.16
CA PRO A 704 22.30 -6.42 4.03
C PRO A 704 21.68 -6.85 5.36
N SER A 705 20.48 -7.40 5.29
CA SER A 705 19.83 -8.15 6.37
C SER A 705 19.33 -9.49 5.83
N VAL A 706 19.33 -10.52 6.67
CA VAL A 706 18.93 -11.88 6.27
C VAL A 706 18.04 -12.50 7.33
N ALA A 707 17.01 -13.21 6.89
CA ALA A 707 16.19 -14.06 7.75
C ALA A 707 15.98 -15.43 7.12
N VAL A 708 15.92 -16.48 7.95
CA VAL A 708 15.78 -17.87 7.52
C VAL A 708 14.58 -18.52 8.21
N ASP A 709 13.84 -19.35 7.49
CA ASP A 709 12.78 -20.16 8.06
C ASP A 709 13.29 -21.54 8.54
N ASP A 710 12.42 -22.30 9.18
CA ASP A 710 12.76 -23.62 9.72
C ASP A 710 13.16 -24.67 8.66
N SER A 711 12.81 -24.42 7.39
CA SER A 711 13.19 -25.27 6.25
C SER A 711 14.52 -24.84 5.62
N GLY A 712 15.16 -23.79 6.15
CA GLY A 712 16.40 -23.23 5.62
C GLY A 712 16.20 -22.28 4.43
N ARG A 713 14.96 -22.01 3.99
CA ARG A 713 14.66 -21.00 2.97
C ARG A 713 14.88 -19.63 3.60
N PHE A 714 15.38 -18.67 2.83
CA PHE A 714 15.77 -17.38 3.38
C PHE A 714 15.39 -16.22 2.47
N VAL A 715 15.34 -15.02 3.06
CA VAL A 715 15.12 -13.75 2.36
C VAL A 715 16.27 -12.83 2.74
N VAL A 716 16.77 -12.08 1.76
CA VAL A 716 17.78 -11.03 1.98
C VAL A 716 17.20 -9.69 1.58
N GLY A 717 17.38 -8.68 2.42
CA GLY A 717 17.09 -7.28 2.14
C GLY A 717 18.38 -6.47 2.05
N TRP A 718 18.43 -5.44 1.21
CA TRP A 718 19.60 -4.56 1.06
C TRP A 718 19.21 -3.18 0.56
N THR A 719 20.14 -2.23 0.64
CA THR A 719 20.01 -0.95 -0.05
C THR A 719 20.75 -0.96 -1.38
N GLU A 720 20.22 -0.31 -2.41
CA GLU A 720 20.82 -0.22 -3.74
C GLU A 720 20.60 1.18 -4.33
N SER A 721 21.67 1.82 -4.81
CA SER A 721 21.63 3.12 -5.50
C SER A 721 22.18 3.01 -6.91
N ASP A 722 21.63 3.74 -7.87
CA ASP A 722 22.28 3.96 -9.17
C ASP A 722 23.44 4.96 -9.03
N ILE A 723 24.49 4.84 -9.86
CA ILE A 723 25.65 5.75 -9.79
C ILE A 723 25.56 6.97 -10.71
N TRP A 724 24.55 7.05 -11.58
CA TRP A 724 24.53 7.99 -12.71
C TRP A 724 23.47 9.10 -12.59
N ASN A 725 22.45 8.94 -11.73
CA ASN A 725 21.54 10.04 -11.44
C ASN A 725 22.19 11.00 -10.44
N ALA A 726 22.15 12.29 -10.79
CA ALA A 726 22.53 13.39 -9.92
C ALA A 726 21.52 13.46 -8.74
N GLY A 727 21.76 12.66 -7.69
CA GLY A 727 20.84 12.54 -6.56
C GLY A 727 21.10 11.36 -5.60
N ARG A 728 21.85 10.32 -5.99
CA ARG A 728 22.26 9.16 -5.15
C ARG A 728 21.26 8.79 -4.03
N SER A 729 20.02 8.43 -4.38
CA SER A 729 19.10 7.82 -3.42
C SER A 729 19.41 6.32 -3.30
N PHE A 730 19.50 5.81 -2.07
CA PHE A 730 19.64 4.39 -1.80
C PHE A 730 18.28 3.77 -1.57
N GLU A 731 17.72 3.09 -2.56
CA GLU A 731 16.43 2.42 -2.46
C GLU A 731 16.57 1.08 -1.72
N VAL A 732 15.46 0.54 -1.21
CA VAL A 732 15.43 -0.72 -0.45
C VAL A 732 14.92 -1.85 -1.32
N TYR A 733 15.64 -2.97 -1.33
CA TYR A 733 15.32 -4.16 -2.11
C TYR A 733 15.23 -5.41 -1.23
N ALA A 734 14.51 -6.42 -1.72
CA ALA A 734 14.49 -7.76 -1.13
C ALA A 734 14.44 -8.88 -2.18
N ARG A 735 14.93 -10.08 -1.82
CA ARG A 735 14.84 -11.31 -2.62
C ARG A 735 14.76 -12.57 -1.78
N GLY A 736 13.99 -13.55 -2.25
CA GLY A 736 13.84 -14.88 -1.67
C GLY A 736 14.76 -15.95 -2.26
N PHE A 737 15.13 -16.93 -1.42
CA PHE A 737 16.05 -18.01 -1.73
C PHE A 737 15.59 -19.35 -1.13
N ASN A 738 15.88 -20.43 -1.84
CA ASN A 738 15.82 -21.80 -1.37
C ASN A 738 16.96 -22.08 -0.38
N ALA A 739 16.85 -23.18 0.36
CA ALA A 739 17.86 -23.56 1.33
C ALA A 739 19.25 -23.79 0.70
N ASP A 740 19.33 -24.19 -0.56
CA ASP A 740 20.59 -24.39 -1.30
C ASP A 740 21.17 -23.10 -1.92
N GLY A 741 20.53 -21.95 -1.68
CA GLY A 741 20.93 -20.66 -2.25
C GLY A 741 20.42 -20.41 -3.68
N THR A 742 19.61 -21.31 -4.25
CA THR A 742 18.92 -21.06 -5.52
C THR A 742 17.70 -20.16 -5.33
N THR A 743 17.20 -19.55 -6.40
CA THR A 743 16.08 -18.57 -6.32
C THR A 743 14.81 -19.00 -7.05
N ALA A 744 14.82 -20.20 -7.65
CA ALA A 744 13.68 -20.71 -8.39
C ALA A 744 12.45 -20.89 -7.47
N GLY A 745 11.30 -20.35 -7.87
CA GLY A 745 10.05 -20.42 -7.12
C GLY A 745 10.07 -19.66 -5.79
N ARG A 746 10.93 -18.64 -5.66
CA ARG A 746 11.06 -17.79 -4.47
C ARG A 746 10.76 -16.33 -4.79
N PHE A 747 10.63 -15.52 -3.74
CA PHE A 747 10.27 -14.11 -3.87
C PHE A 747 11.24 -13.44 -4.86
N PRO A 748 10.73 -12.84 -5.96
CA PRO A 748 11.58 -12.24 -6.97
C PRO A 748 12.36 -11.06 -6.38
N CYS A 749 13.32 -10.54 -7.13
CA CYS A 749 14.11 -9.42 -6.64
C CYS A 749 13.40 -8.08 -6.90
N GLU A 750 13.05 -7.35 -5.85
CA GLU A 750 12.07 -6.25 -5.96
C GLU A 750 12.36 -5.07 -5.05
N ARG A 751 11.99 -3.86 -5.51
CA ARG A 751 12.03 -2.63 -4.70
C ARG A 751 10.88 -2.63 -3.69
N MET A 752 11.20 -2.22 -2.48
CA MET A 752 10.31 -2.31 -1.33
C MET A 752 9.87 -0.96 -0.79
N ASN A 753 10.53 0.14 -1.12
CA ASN A 753 10.11 1.48 -0.75
C ASN A 753 9.30 2.17 -1.87
N PRO A 754 8.22 2.89 -1.53
CA PRO A 754 7.36 3.56 -2.51
C PRO A 754 7.87 4.94 -2.94
N ASN A 755 8.58 5.64 -2.06
CA ASN A 755 9.14 6.96 -2.31
C ASN A 755 10.62 6.81 -2.71
N THR A 756 11.08 7.62 -3.67
CA THR A 756 12.49 7.64 -4.14
C THR A 756 13.20 8.94 -3.74
N ALA A 757 12.51 9.86 -3.06
CA ALA A 757 13.10 11.06 -2.53
C ALA A 757 13.86 10.76 -1.22
N GLY A 758 15.08 11.27 -1.09
CA GLY A 758 15.94 10.98 0.06
C GLY A 758 16.71 9.66 -0.07
N SER A 759 17.45 9.29 0.98
CA SER A 759 18.23 8.05 1.01
C SER A 759 17.64 7.10 2.05
N GLN A 760 17.23 5.91 1.62
CA GLN A 760 16.71 4.90 2.52
C GLN A 760 17.86 4.05 3.11
N SER A 761 17.70 3.56 4.34
CA SER A 761 18.79 2.89 5.06
C SER A 761 18.33 1.78 6.01
N ALA A 762 19.30 0.98 6.48
CA ALA A 762 19.14 0.04 7.59
C ALA A 762 18.00 -1.00 7.39
N THR A 763 18.12 -1.84 6.36
CA THR A 763 17.16 -2.92 6.14
C THR A 763 17.14 -3.90 7.30
N ALA A 764 15.95 -4.35 7.69
CA ALA A 764 15.77 -5.45 8.63
C ALA A 764 14.67 -6.39 8.11
N VAL A 765 15.08 -7.53 7.57
CA VAL A 765 14.19 -8.60 7.14
C VAL A 765 13.91 -9.55 8.29
N ALA A 766 12.67 -10.02 8.37
CA ALA A 766 12.27 -11.06 9.28
C ALA A 766 11.36 -12.06 8.55
N ALA A 767 11.58 -13.36 8.71
CA ALA A 767 10.89 -14.38 7.93
C ALA A 767 10.49 -15.59 8.78
N ASP A 768 9.40 -16.24 8.38
CA ASP A 768 8.94 -17.51 8.91
C ASP A 768 8.44 -18.44 7.79
N ALA A 769 7.81 -19.55 8.16
CA ALA A 769 7.32 -20.53 7.19
C ALA A 769 6.20 -19.99 6.28
N THR A 770 5.47 -18.98 6.76
CA THR A 770 4.34 -18.33 6.09
C THR A 770 4.75 -17.12 5.28
N GLY A 771 5.79 -16.39 5.69
CA GLY A 771 6.23 -15.26 4.92
C GLY A 771 7.36 -14.42 5.49
N PHE A 772 7.41 -13.14 5.12
CA PHE A 772 8.41 -12.20 5.60
C PHE A 772 7.89 -10.77 5.73
N HIS A 773 8.59 -10.02 6.58
CA HIS A 773 8.42 -8.60 6.84
C HIS A 773 9.76 -7.91 6.60
N LEU A 774 9.72 -6.64 6.20
CA LEU A 774 10.89 -5.81 5.97
C LEU A 774 10.68 -4.44 6.60
N PHE A 775 11.70 -3.94 7.30
CA PHE A 775 11.71 -2.61 7.89
C PHE A 775 12.91 -1.83 7.37
N TYR A 776 12.75 -0.53 7.22
CA TYR A 776 13.81 0.36 6.76
C TYR A 776 13.53 1.80 7.20
N ALA A 777 14.56 2.66 7.21
CA ALA A 777 14.42 4.08 7.47
C ALA A 777 14.32 4.88 6.16
N GLU A 778 13.42 5.87 6.11
CA GLU A 778 13.15 6.72 4.95
C GLU A 778 12.49 8.04 5.39
N ASP A 779 12.79 9.17 4.73
CA ASP A 779 12.00 10.42 4.88
C ASP A 779 10.64 10.26 4.19
N PHE A 780 9.74 9.58 4.90
CA PHE A 780 8.50 9.08 4.32
C PHE A 780 7.48 10.19 4.16
N ASP A 781 7.39 11.14 5.09
CA ASP A 781 6.46 12.26 5.00
C ASP A 781 7.06 13.54 4.35
N VAL A 782 8.30 13.45 3.84
CA VAL A 782 9.00 14.51 3.11
C VAL A 782 9.20 15.77 3.97
N ASN A 783 9.36 15.57 5.27
CA ASN A 783 9.60 16.65 6.24
C ASN A 783 11.10 16.92 6.46
N GLY A 784 11.98 16.12 5.85
CA GLY A 784 13.43 16.20 5.99
C GLY A 784 14.02 15.33 7.11
N TYR A 785 13.21 14.51 7.78
CA TYR A 785 13.58 13.61 8.87
C TYR A 785 13.24 12.17 8.50
N SER A 786 14.07 11.20 8.92
CA SER A 786 13.78 9.79 8.63
C SER A 786 12.70 9.25 9.55
N ASP A 787 11.80 8.45 9.00
CA ASP A 787 10.83 7.61 9.70
C ASP A 787 11.19 6.13 9.54
N VAL A 788 10.67 5.28 10.43
CA VAL A 788 10.79 3.82 10.28
C VAL A 788 9.56 3.26 9.59
N VAL A 789 9.75 2.74 8.39
CA VAL A 789 8.70 2.15 7.55
C VAL A 789 8.69 0.63 7.72
N ALA A 790 7.49 0.06 7.75
CA ALA A 790 7.23 -1.37 7.83
C ALA A 790 6.51 -1.87 6.56
N ARG A 791 7.08 -2.91 5.97
CA ARG A 791 6.57 -3.65 4.82
C ARG A 791 6.23 -5.05 5.31
N THR A 792 4.96 -5.33 5.50
CA THR A 792 4.51 -6.56 6.17
C THR A 792 3.72 -7.46 5.22
N GLY A 793 3.62 -8.76 5.52
CA GLY A 793 2.68 -9.68 4.86
C GLY A 793 3.11 -10.25 3.51
N PHE A 794 4.40 -10.26 3.20
CA PHE A 794 4.92 -10.92 2.01
C PHE A 794 5.10 -12.42 2.27
N THR A 795 5.14 -13.26 1.24
CA THR A 795 5.55 -14.68 1.37
C THR A 795 6.87 -14.94 0.66
N ASN A 796 7.64 -15.94 1.11
CA ASN A 796 8.88 -16.35 0.43
C ASN A 796 8.63 -17.45 -0.62
N THR A 797 7.65 -17.21 -1.49
CA THR A 797 7.35 -18.02 -2.68
C THR A 797 7.54 -17.16 -3.91
N GLY A 798 7.61 -17.71 -5.11
CA GLY A 798 7.76 -16.97 -6.37
C GLY A 798 6.65 -17.33 -7.35
N PHE A 799 6.56 -16.59 -8.46
CA PHE A 799 5.58 -16.81 -9.53
C PHE A 799 5.68 -18.18 -10.19
#